data_AF-A0A9X3MVI5-F1
#
_entry.id   AF-A0A9X3MVI5-F1
#
_cell.length_a   1.000
_cell.length_b   1.000
_cell.length_c   1.000
_cell.angle_alpha   90.00
_cell.angle_beta   90.00
_cell.angle_gamma   90.00
#
_symmetry.space_group_name_H-M   'P 1'
#
loop_
_entity.id
_entity.type
_entity.pdbx_description
1 polymer ?
#
loop_
_entity_poly.entity_id
_entity_poly.type
_entity_poly.pdbx_seq_one_letter_code
_entity_poly.pdbx_strand_id
1 'polypeptide(L)'
;MKRSLAALVAGTAVLAAAVPASAVTTITTANGLNWQIHDFAPPKLDTGSIRAITDNAFYGFGGIRVRVSGIPATDTTARFNGELMRGFNLGYDGDESFTTAQPVVLGGIAISRAVKVSKAGNYSRFLDTFANTSTRTITVDVAFGGSAGQNSGSAQSKVVDSSSGDTAIGADDSWVEVANPSATGVSNRGPSAVVNGTQSGTGNFQRDPFGNPLPLTGLEANFYGYKNTLTLAPGQTKSLLRYVVAGRAEAAATAGQQVAAVKTGATTLASAPDIAGIPAGVGCTVANWAPLYDAATCAASPAPAVTPEQPTKLPVTTSGYDVFNKSITQLAADMKSGLTTSQAITRAYLDRIAAYDSGPFGFHAFITVSDTAMAQAKAADDRRAAGDTSELLGIPVAVKDLYDTKDMPTTDGSLAFEGWRPERDAGQVKRLRDAGAVIIGKTNLSEFANSGSYSDSGYGMVWNAFKPSKTSLGSSGGSAVATALSLTGFAMGTQTGVSLYAPSTGASLVSLRGTDGISSGAGVMPLTWLQDFEGPIARTTSDVARILNVTTGTDPDDIATVHADADHKRPADWKTALDPNALQGKKIGYVPSAFDASPSYGQEDGTIDALKARFNDLIAAGATMVPVTAAAPASPATGTLTGSRTEEGWQRYFDLHANPPYHTASEILSSPKVLPYNRGTQNPAARLTAADIDKIFAQRDEYKARWKTYMDTAGVDAIVYPGFRSDVYDNDGAQTLSSDRNSGVPTSNVGLPTLILPVGANPHGDPMSLQFVGRAWDDAKMLGFGYALEQQLGGAGHLVPATAPKLAVVTQATAPVGGQVPATLALTMGAPATFGAFTPGIAKDYTATTTANVISTAGDAALTVSDPGHLANGTFALAAPLTVAFSKAVWTGPVSNDAVTVTFGQHIGATDPLRTGAYSKTLTYTLSTTTP
;
A
#
# COMPACT_ATOMS: atom_id res chain seq x y z
N MET A 1 -10.76 30.76 13.39
CA MET A 1 -10.20 30.87 14.76
C MET A 1 -8.74 30.47 14.72
N LYS A 2 -7.87 31.32 15.27
CA LYS A 2 -6.40 31.25 15.23
C LYS A 2 -5.90 29.95 15.89
N ARG A 3 -5.10 29.15 15.16
CA ARG A 3 -4.37 28.00 15.70
C ARG A 3 -3.04 28.48 16.28
N SER A 4 -2.84 28.21 17.57
CA SER A 4 -1.60 28.48 18.30
C SER A 4 -0.49 27.54 17.82
N LEU A 5 0.62 28.11 17.35
CA LEU A 5 1.89 27.43 17.16
C LEU A 5 2.47 27.03 18.53
N ALA A 6 2.71 25.75 18.76
CA ALA A 6 3.65 25.29 19.77
C ALA A 6 5.03 25.14 19.13
N ALA A 7 6.02 25.81 19.70
CA ALA A 7 7.38 25.89 19.20
C ALA A 7 8.09 24.52 19.27
N LEU A 8 8.60 24.07 18.13
CA LEU A 8 9.54 22.95 18.04
C LEU A 8 10.95 23.49 18.31
N VAL A 9 11.64 22.88 19.28
CA VAL A 9 13.04 23.18 19.61
C VAL A 9 13.91 22.77 18.41
N ALA A 10 14.54 23.75 17.76
CA ALA A 10 15.44 23.54 16.64
C ALA A 10 16.75 22.91 17.12
N GLY A 11 16.90 21.60 16.97
CA GLY A 11 18.20 20.95 16.87
C GLY A 11 18.78 21.25 15.49
N THR A 12 19.98 21.82 15.44
CA THR A 12 20.73 22.13 14.22
C THR A 12 20.97 20.86 13.39
N ALA A 13 20.12 20.63 12.38
CA ALA A 13 20.39 19.67 11.33
C ALA A 13 21.53 20.21 10.46
N VAL A 14 22.66 19.51 10.46
CA VAL A 14 23.67 19.66 9.42
C VAL A 14 22.98 19.30 8.11
N LEU A 15 22.86 20.25 7.18
CA LEU A 15 22.44 19.96 5.81
C LEU A 15 23.49 19.01 5.19
N ALA A 16 23.24 17.71 5.27
CA ALA A 16 23.84 16.76 4.35
C ALA A 16 23.37 17.15 2.95
N ALA A 17 24.30 17.42 2.05
CA ALA A 17 23.99 17.61 0.64
C ALA A 17 23.18 16.40 0.17
N ALA A 18 21.97 16.65 -0.33
CA ALA A 18 21.10 15.60 -0.85
C ALA A 18 21.83 14.91 -2.01
N VAL A 19 22.44 13.76 -1.72
CA VAL A 19 22.94 12.84 -2.73
C VAL A 19 21.74 12.52 -3.64
N PRO A 20 21.87 12.63 -4.98
CA PRO A 20 20.75 12.30 -5.86
C PRO A 20 20.25 10.91 -5.50
N ALA A 21 18.94 10.80 -5.27
CA ALA A 21 18.30 9.56 -4.84
C ALA A 21 18.58 8.45 -5.85
N SER A 22 19.62 7.64 -5.60
CA SER A 22 19.80 6.38 -6.28
C SER A 22 18.82 5.41 -5.63
N ALA A 23 17.95 4.82 -6.44
CA ALA A 23 16.94 3.90 -5.95
C ALA A 23 17.57 2.65 -5.27
N VAL A 24 18.78 2.25 -5.69
CA VAL A 24 19.55 1.20 -5.00
C VAL A 24 20.88 1.77 -4.54
N THR A 25 21.15 1.71 -3.23
CA THR A 25 22.45 2.09 -2.67
C THR A 25 23.46 0.99 -2.96
N THR A 26 24.52 1.35 -3.69
CA THR A 26 25.57 0.43 -4.13
C THR A 26 26.90 0.86 -3.56
N ILE A 27 27.60 -0.05 -2.87
CA ILE A 27 28.93 0.17 -2.30
C ILE A 27 29.92 -0.76 -2.98
N THR A 28 30.97 -0.21 -3.61
CA THR A 28 32.04 -0.98 -4.24
C THR A 28 33.18 -1.21 -3.24
N THR A 29 33.51 -2.47 -2.96
CA THR A 29 34.61 -2.85 -2.06
C THR A 29 35.96 -2.87 -2.79
N ALA A 30 37.07 -2.97 -2.05
CA ALA A 30 38.44 -2.95 -2.59
C ALA A 30 38.71 -4.14 -3.52
N ASN A 31 38.06 -5.27 -3.26
CA ASN A 31 37.98 -6.39 -4.20
C ASN A 31 36.93 -6.16 -5.30
N GLY A 32 36.55 -4.94 -5.65
CA GLY A 32 35.68 -4.58 -6.79
C GLY A 32 34.28 -5.23 -6.84
N LEU A 33 33.81 -5.85 -5.76
CA LEU A 33 32.44 -6.33 -5.66
C LEU A 33 31.52 -5.14 -5.39
N ASN A 34 30.38 -5.06 -6.10
CA ASN A 34 29.35 -4.10 -5.77
C ASN A 34 28.32 -4.76 -4.86
N TRP A 35 28.11 -4.18 -3.69
CA TRP A 35 27.14 -4.60 -2.68
C TRP A 35 25.93 -3.71 -2.74
N GLN A 36 24.76 -4.29 -2.95
CA GLN A 36 23.49 -3.59 -2.93
C GLN A 36 22.74 -3.96 -1.65
N ILE A 37 22.35 -2.95 -0.88
CA ILE A 37 21.63 -3.13 0.39
C ILE A 37 20.19 -2.63 0.23
N HIS A 38 19.24 -3.37 0.81
CA HIS A 38 17.85 -2.93 0.91
C HIS A 38 17.70 -1.91 2.04
N ASP A 39 17.78 -0.64 1.71
CA ASP A 39 17.61 0.49 2.62
C ASP A 39 16.24 1.19 2.40
N PHE A 40 16.11 2.41 2.92
CA PHE A 40 14.89 3.21 2.75
C PHE A 40 14.73 3.83 1.35
N ALA A 41 15.74 3.72 0.46
CA ALA A 41 15.63 4.26 -0.90
C ALA A 41 14.69 3.39 -1.76
N PRO A 42 14.00 3.96 -2.77
CA PRO A 42 13.05 3.21 -3.62
C PRO A 42 13.67 1.97 -4.28
N PRO A 43 13.15 0.76 -4.08
CA PRO A 43 11.74 0.47 -3.86
C PRO A 43 11.32 0.35 -2.39
N LYS A 44 12.11 0.87 -1.46
CA LYS A 44 11.79 0.98 -0.02
C LYS A 44 11.49 -0.38 0.62
N LEU A 45 12.29 -1.40 0.29
CA LEU A 45 12.18 -2.70 0.94
C LEU A 45 12.56 -2.62 2.41
N ASP A 46 13.65 -1.92 2.68
CA ASP A 46 14.07 -1.51 4.02
C ASP A 46 14.16 -2.67 5.01
N THR A 47 14.66 -3.81 4.55
CA THR A 47 14.96 -5.02 5.36
C THR A 47 16.38 -4.97 5.92
N GLY A 48 17.26 -4.18 5.32
CA GLY A 48 18.70 -4.17 5.57
C GLY A 48 19.44 -5.40 5.05
N SER A 49 18.77 -6.30 4.32
CA SER A 49 19.42 -7.45 3.70
C SER A 49 20.19 -7.04 2.44
N ILE A 50 21.14 -7.89 2.05
CA ILE A 50 21.92 -7.75 0.82
C ILE A 50 21.00 -8.11 -0.35
N ARG A 51 20.62 -7.12 -1.16
CA ARG A 51 19.84 -7.33 -2.38
C ARG A 51 20.59 -8.24 -3.35
N ALA A 52 21.83 -7.87 -3.64
CA ALA A 52 22.73 -8.62 -4.51
C ALA A 52 24.18 -8.20 -4.26
N ILE A 53 25.11 -9.08 -4.61
CA ILE A 53 26.53 -8.78 -4.75
C ILE A 53 26.93 -9.18 -6.18
N THR A 54 27.74 -8.34 -6.86
CA THR A 54 28.23 -8.65 -8.22
C THR A 54 28.88 -10.04 -8.26
N ASP A 55 28.48 -10.85 -9.24
CA ASP A 55 28.98 -12.22 -9.47
C ASP A 55 28.92 -13.15 -8.23
N ASN A 56 27.99 -12.89 -7.30
CA ASN A 56 27.79 -13.72 -6.11
C ASN A 56 26.44 -14.47 -6.12
N ALA A 57 26.32 -15.47 -5.24
CA ALA A 57 25.10 -16.24 -5.02
C ALA A 57 24.20 -15.73 -3.88
N PHE A 58 24.64 -14.71 -3.13
CA PHE A 58 23.87 -14.15 -2.02
C PHE A 58 22.84 -13.13 -2.50
N TYR A 59 21.55 -13.47 -2.35
CA TYR A 59 20.41 -12.63 -2.71
C TYR A 59 19.40 -12.61 -1.56
N GLY A 60 19.02 -11.42 -1.10
CA GLY A 60 18.23 -11.25 0.12
C GLY A 60 18.94 -11.77 1.38
N PHE A 61 20.26 -11.97 1.34
CA PHE A 61 20.99 -12.55 2.45
C PHE A 61 21.28 -11.50 3.53
N GLY A 62 21.19 -11.89 4.80
CA GLY A 62 21.34 -10.99 5.95
C GLY A 62 20.03 -10.37 6.44
N GLY A 63 18.90 -10.84 5.91
CA GLY A 63 17.57 -10.57 6.48
C GLY A 63 17.46 -11.19 7.88
N ILE A 64 16.59 -10.63 8.72
CA ILE A 64 16.23 -11.24 10.00
C ILE A 64 14.76 -11.57 10.06
N ARG A 65 14.45 -12.80 10.46
CA ARG A 65 13.11 -13.19 10.94
C ARG A 65 13.14 -13.20 12.45
N VAL A 66 12.09 -12.67 13.08
CA VAL A 66 12.04 -12.51 14.54
C VAL A 66 10.75 -13.09 15.09
N ARG A 67 10.87 -14.01 16.05
CA ARG A 67 9.74 -14.60 16.77
C ARG A 67 9.82 -14.26 18.25
N VAL A 68 8.82 -13.55 18.74
CA VAL A 68 8.68 -13.14 20.14
C VAL A 68 7.70 -14.06 20.85
N SER A 69 8.07 -14.55 22.04
CA SER A 69 7.21 -15.43 22.83
C SER A 69 6.10 -14.66 23.55
N GLY A 70 4.90 -15.26 23.60
CA GLY A 70 3.78 -14.77 24.40
C GLY A 70 3.28 -13.38 24.03
N ILE A 71 3.32 -12.99 22.74
CA ILE A 71 2.73 -11.72 22.29
C ILE A 71 1.25 -11.70 22.68
N PRO A 72 0.76 -10.65 23.38
CA PRO A 72 -0.66 -10.51 23.70
C PRO A 72 -1.53 -10.49 22.45
N ALA A 73 -2.71 -11.11 22.49
CA ALA A 73 -3.64 -11.10 21.36
C ALA A 73 -4.14 -9.69 20.98
N THR A 74 -4.01 -8.73 21.92
CA THR A 74 -4.34 -7.31 21.70
C THR A 74 -3.24 -6.54 20.97
N ASP A 75 -2.08 -7.13 20.76
CA ASP A 75 -0.96 -6.49 20.05
C ASP A 75 -1.17 -6.61 18.53
N THR A 76 -1.20 -5.46 17.87
CA THR A 76 -1.43 -5.36 16.42
C THR A 76 -0.32 -5.98 15.57
N THR A 77 0.87 -6.16 16.16
CA THR A 77 2.06 -6.70 15.50
C THR A 77 2.14 -8.23 15.54
N ALA A 78 1.30 -8.89 16.35
CA ALA A 78 1.28 -10.35 16.50
C ALA A 78 1.13 -11.10 15.17
N ARG A 79 0.45 -10.49 14.19
CA ARG A 79 0.25 -11.01 12.83
C ARG A 79 1.53 -11.12 11.98
N PHE A 80 2.64 -10.57 12.45
CA PHE A 80 3.96 -10.61 11.79
C PHE A 80 5.01 -11.38 12.61
N ASN A 81 4.59 -12.09 13.64
CA ASN A 81 5.51 -12.84 14.48
C ASN A 81 6.14 -14.01 13.70
N GLY A 82 7.46 -14.01 13.58
CA GLY A 82 8.22 -14.99 12.78
C GLY A 82 8.44 -14.60 11.32
N GLU A 83 7.91 -13.46 10.89
CA GLU A 83 8.10 -12.92 9.53
C GLU A 83 9.42 -12.15 9.41
N LEU A 84 9.82 -11.87 8.16
CA LEU A 84 10.97 -11.05 7.80
C LEU A 84 10.74 -9.60 8.26
N MET A 85 11.70 -9.10 9.05
CA MET A 85 11.66 -7.73 9.54
C MET A 85 11.99 -6.72 8.45
N ARG A 86 11.30 -5.58 8.51
CA ARG A 86 11.39 -4.49 7.54
C ARG A 86 10.93 -3.17 8.16
N GLY A 87 11.15 -2.06 7.44
CA GLY A 87 10.65 -0.74 7.83
C GLY A 87 11.51 -0.06 8.91
N PHE A 88 12.81 -0.38 8.92
CA PHE A 88 13.80 0.19 9.83
C PHE A 88 14.14 1.68 9.56
N ASN A 89 13.67 2.20 8.44
CA ASN A 89 14.04 3.48 7.85
C ASN A 89 15.58 3.63 7.83
N LEU A 90 16.25 2.66 7.21
CA LEU A 90 17.72 2.61 7.16
C LEU A 90 18.26 3.77 6.34
N GLY A 91 18.90 4.72 7.02
CA GLY A 91 19.59 5.84 6.39
C GLY A 91 21.03 5.49 6.05
N TYR A 92 21.41 5.67 4.78
CA TYR A 92 22.79 5.56 4.32
C TYR A 92 23.59 6.82 4.70
N ASP A 93 24.80 6.63 5.25
CA ASP A 93 25.70 7.72 5.66
C ASP A 93 26.43 8.41 4.49
N GLY A 94 26.31 7.86 3.27
CA GLY A 94 27.03 8.33 2.09
C GLY A 94 28.36 7.61 1.83
N ASP A 95 28.77 6.67 2.70
CA ASP A 95 30.08 6.01 2.63
C ASP A 95 30.02 4.47 2.77
N GLU A 96 29.79 3.95 3.98
CA GLU A 96 29.87 2.52 4.29
C GLU A 96 28.72 2.01 5.16
N SER A 97 27.92 2.88 5.78
CA SER A 97 27.02 2.48 6.87
C SER A 97 25.56 2.85 6.63
N PHE A 98 24.68 2.00 7.14
CA PHE A 98 23.24 2.15 7.19
C PHE A 98 22.80 2.03 8.63
N THR A 99 22.01 2.99 9.12
CA THR A 99 21.53 2.97 10.51
C THR A 99 20.04 3.20 10.57
N THR A 100 19.37 2.45 11.44
CA THR A 100 17.95 2.64 11.76
C THR A 100 17.68 4.08 12.19
N ALA A 101 16.81 4.78 11.45
CA ALA A 101 16.27 6.05 11.90
C ALA A 101 15.05 5.87 12.82
N GLN A 102 14.33 4.75 12.69
CA GLN A 102 13.18 4.41 13.54
C GLN A 102 13.14 2.92 13.88
N PRO A 103 13.22 2.54 15.18
CA PRO A 103 13.10 1.15 15.60
C PRO A 103 11.77 0.53 15.16
N VAL A 104 11.81 -0.75 14.78
CA VAL A 104 10.61 -1.52 14.46
C VAL A 104 10.17 -2.26 15.72
N VAL A 105 8.90 -2.13 16.10
CA VAL A 105 8.38 -2.80 17.31
C VAL A 105 7.60 -4.06 16.97
N LEU A 106 7.94 -5.16 17.63
CA LEU A 106 7.23 -6.44 17.54
C LEU A 106 7.02 -7.01 18.95
N GLY A 107 5.77 -7.16 19.38
CA GLY A 107 5.44 -7.89 20.62
C GLY A 107 6.04 -7.31 21.90
N GLY A 108 6.30 -5.99 21.96
CA GLY A 108 6.99 -5.33 23.07
C GLY A 108 8.53 -5.37 23.00
N ILE A 109 9.09 -5.69 21.83
CA ILE A 109 10.52 -5.58 21.52
C ILE A 109 10.73 -4.50 20.48
N ALA A 110 11.51 -3.47 20.82
CA ALA A 110 12.02 -2.51 19.85
C ALA A 110 13.29 -3.06 19.20
N ILE A 111 13.29 -3.12 17.87
CA ILE A 111 14.34 -3.73 17.05
C ILE A 111 15.01 -2.64 16.24
N SER A 112 16.33 -2.51 16.37
CA SER A 112 17.16 -1.60 15.57
C SER A 112 18.26 -2.38 14.85
N ARG A 113 18.68 -1.86 13.71
CA ARG A 113 19.68 -2.48 12.84
C ARG A 113 20.70 -1.44 12.40
N ALA A 114 21.97 -1.84 12.41
CA ALA A 114 23.04 -1.14 11.71
C ALA A 114 23.74 -2.12 10.78
N VAL A 115 23.96 -1.69 9.54
CA VAL A 115 24.69 -2.46 8.51
C VAL A 115 25.90 -1.63 8.09
N LYS A 116 27.09 -2.23 8.03
CA LYS A 116 28.30 -1.60 7.48
C LYS A 116 28.86 -2.48 6.39
N VAL A 117 29.07 -1.97 5.18
CA VAL A 117 29.81 -2.64 4.11
C VAL A 117 31.23 -2.10 4.12
N SER A 118 32.18 -2.87 4.65
CA SER A 118 33.58 -2.44 4.74
C SER A 118 34.25 -2.49 3.37
N LYS A 119 34.61 -1.33 2.81
CA LYS A 119 35.29 -1.22 1.52
C LYS A 119 36.66 -1.91 1.58
N ALA A 120 37.43 -1.67 2.63
CA ALA A 120 38.74 -2.29 2.80
C ALA A 120 38.65 -3.79 3.15
N GLY A 121 37.65 -4.19 3.95
CA GLY A 121 37.53 -5.54 4.49
C GLY A 121 36.86 -6.56 3.57
N ASN A 122 36.10 -6.13 2.56
CA ASN A 122 35.32 -7.00 1.67
C ASN A 122 34.27 -7.87 2.40
N TYR A 123 33.67 -7.30 3.45
CA TYR A 123 32.59 -7.94 4.20
C TYR A 123 31.51 -6.90 4.54
N SER A 124 30.32 -7.39 4.89
CA SER A 124 29.30 -6.61 5.58
C SER A 124 29.18 -7.05 7.03
N ARG A 125 28.97 -6.08 7.93
CA ARG A 125 28.71 -6.27 9.36
C ARG A 125 27.27 -5.89 9.66
N PHE A 126 26.56 -6.74 10.39
CA PHE A 126 25.20 -6.55 10.85
C PHE A 126 25.17 -6.51 12.37
N LEU A 127 24.60 -5.44 12.91
CA LEU A 127 24.36 -5.28 14.35
C LEU A 127 22.86 -5.12 14.57
N ASP A 128 22.22 -6.19 15.05
CA ASP A 128 20.80 -6.22 15.35
C ASP A 128 20.62 -6.06 16.86
N THR A 129 19.89 -5.04 17.30
CA THR A 129 19.69 -4.70 18.72
C THR A 129 18.22 -4.83 19.09
N PHE A 130 17.96 -5.54 20.20
CA PHE A 130 16.64 -5.89 20.70
C PHE A 130 16.49 -5.32 22.10
N ALA A 131 15.52 -4.43 22.29
CA ALA A 131 15.23 -3.84 23.57
C ALA A 131 13.83 -4.20 24.05
N ASN A 132 13.72 -4.70 25.28
CA ASN A 132 12.44 -5.04 25.87
C ASN A 132 11.75 -3.79 26.44
N THR A 133 10.72 -3.31 25.75
CA THR A 133 9.91 -2.15 26.13
C THR A 133 8.70 -2.53 26.97
N SER A 134 8.50 -3.81 27.23
CA SER A 134 7.38 -4.33 28.02
C SER A 134 7.71 -4.42 29.52
N THR A 135 6.70 -4.78 30.31
CA THR A 135 6.82 -5.02 31.75
C THR A 135 7.12 -6.49 32.10
N ARG A 136 7.26 -7.37 31.11
CA ARG A 136 7.49 -8.81 31.30
C ARG A 136 8.84 -9.24 30.74
N THR A 137 9.39 -10.33 31.24
CA THR A 137 10.51 -11.00 30.58
C THR A 137 10.05 -11.58 29.25
N ILE A 138 10.83 -11.36 28.19
CA ILE A 138 10.52 -11.80 26.83
C ILE A 138 11.63 -12.71 26.31
N THR A 139 11.24 -13.78 25.61
CA THR A 139 12.15 -14.57 24.79
C THR A 139 11.98 -14.19 23.33
N VAL A 140 13.10 -13.98 22.63
CA VAL A 140 13.17 -13.60 21.22
C VAL A 140 14.02 -14.62 20.49
N ASP A 141 13.43 -15.34 19.55
CA ASP A 141 14.16 -16.15 18.58
C ASP A 141 14.43 -15.29 17.35
N VAL A 142 15.68 -15.30 16.88
CA VAL A 142 16.13 -14.54 15.71
C VAL A 142 16.78 -15.50 14.74
N ALA A 143 16.33 -15.50 13.49
CA ALA A 143 17.00 -16.19 12.40
C ALA A 143 17.63 -15.15 11.46
N PHE A 144 18.92 -15.25 11.20
CA PHE A 144 19.67 -14.42 10.25
C PHE A 144 20.01 -15.25 9.02
N GLY A 145 19.70 -14.76 7.82
CA GLY A 145 19.79 -15.62 6.64
C GLY A 145 19.29 -15.03 5.34
N GLY A 146 19.03 -15.91 4.38
CA GLY A 146 18.50 -15.61 3.05
C GLY A 146 18.90 -16.67 2.03
N SER A 147 18.89 -16.32 0.74
CA SER A 147 19.30 -17.24 -0.34
C SER A 147 20.79 -17.12 -0.67
N ALA A 148 21.46 -18.27 -0.78
CA ALA A 148 22.86 -18.41 -1.14
C ALA A 148 23.09 -19.20 -2.45
N GLY A 149 22.03 -19.43 -3.24
CA GLY A 149 22.10 -20.21 -4.48
C GLY A 149 20.84 -20.06 -5.33
N GLN A 150 20.90 -20.56 -6.57
CA GLN A 150 19.80 -20.36 -7.53
C GLN A 150 19.00 -21.63 -7.81
N ASN A 151 19.68 -22.76 -7.98
CA ASN A 151 19.09 -23.99 -8.51
C ASN A 151 19.71 -25.25 -7.88
N SER A 152 19.28 -26.44 -8.32
CA SER A 152 19.90 -27.72 -7.97
C SER A 152 21.13 -28.00 -8.84
N GLY A 153 21.92 -29.03 -8.49
CA GLY A 153 23.10 -29.43 -9.27
C GLY A 153 24.32 -28.53 -9.05
N SER A 154 24.99 -28.12 -10.13
CA SER A 154 26.22 -27.29 -10.08
C SER A 154 25.98 -25.84 -9.64
N ALA A 155 24.73 -25.39 -9.61
CA ALA A 155 24.36 -24.06 -9.14
C ALA A 155 23.90 -24.03 -7.67
N GLN A 156 23.79 -25.20 -7.03
CA GLN A 156 23.41 -25.34 -5.62
C GLN A 156 24.54 -24.84 -4.73
N SER A 157 24.22 -24.08 -3.68
CA SER A 157 25.19 -23.77 -2.63
C SER A 157 25.54 -25.02 -1.85
N LYS A 158 26.81 -25.14 -1.47
CA LYS A 158 27.32 -26.19 -0.60
C LYS A 158 28.16 -25.57 0.49
N VAL A 159 28.03 -26.10 1.70
CA VAL A 159 29.00 -25.83 2.76
C VAL A 159 30.31 -26.48 2.33
N VAL A 160 31.36 -25.69 2.23
CA VAL A 160 32.70 -26.15 1.82
C VAL A 160 33.66 -26.22 2.99
N ASP A 161 33.41 -25.45 4.04
CA ASP A 161 34.20 -25.46 5.26
C ASP A 161 33.44 -24.79 6.42
N SER A 162 33.91 -25.00 7.63
CA SER A 162 33.39 -24.42 8.86
C SER A 162 34.52 -24.16 9.86
N SER A 163 34.23 -23.49 10.96
CA SER A 163 35.24 -23.27 12.00
C SER A 163 35.67 -24.54 12.73
N SER A 164 34.88 -25.62 12.69
CA SER A 164 35.29 -26.97 13.14
C SER A 164 36.15 -27.72 12.12
N GLY A 165 36.31 -27.19 10.90
CA GLY A 165 37.09 -27.79 9.82
C GLY A 165 36.35 -28.93 9.10
N ASP A 166 35.03 -28.88 9.07
CA ASP A 166 34.18 -29.85 8.38
C ASP A 166 33.13 -29.17 7.47
N THR A 167 32.20 -29.94 6.93
CA THR A 167 31.16 -29.45 5.98
C THR A 167 29.75 -29.50 6.57
N ALA A 168 29.64 -29.75 7.87
CA ALA A 168 28.40 -29.64 8.62
C ALA A 168 28.30 -28.25 9.25
N ILE A 169 27.08 -27.88 9.67
CA ILE A 169 26.86 -26.65 10.45
C ILE A 169 26.53 -27.08 11.88
N GLY A 170 27.51 -26.95 12.77
CA GLY A 170 27.39 -27.18 14.21
C GLY A 170 26.96 -25.93 14.98
N ALA A 171 26.50 -26.13 16.22
CA ALA A 171 26.19 -25.00 17.12
C ALA A 171 27.45 -24.27 17.61
N ASP A 172 28.58 -24.98 17.62
CA ASP A 172 29.90 -24.45 18.00
C ASP A 172 30.60 -23.73 16.83
N ASP A 173 30.00 -23.75 15.63
CA ASP A 173 30.59 -23.10 14.48
C ASP A 173 30.44 -21.58 14.56
N SER A 174 31.58 -20.90 14.72
CA SER A 174 31.69 -19.44 14.71
C SER A 174 31.56 -18.84 13.31
N TRP A 175 31.88 -19.61 12.27
CA TRP A 175 31.67 -19.26 10.88
C TRP A 175 31.41 -20.50 10.00
N VAL A 176 30.70 -20.28 8.89
CA VAL A 176 30.37 -21.28 7.87
C VAL A 176 30.66 -20.71 6.49
N GLU A 177 31.46 -21.40 5.68
CA GLU A 177 31.76 -21.03 4.30
C GLU A 177 30.89 -21.83 3.33
N VAL A 178 30.27 -21.12 2.40
CA VAL A 178 29.44 -21.67 1.33
C VAL A 178 29.99 -21.29 -0.03
N ALA A 179 29.92 -22.21 -0.99
CA ALA A 179 30.32 -21.96 -2.37
C ALA A 179 29.39 -22.70 -3.36
N ASN A 180 29.39 -22.26 -4.61
CA ASN A 180 28.65 -22.88 -5.70
C ASN A 180 29.66 -23.51 -6.69
N PRO A 181 30.07 -24.77 -6.48
CA PRO A 181 31.12 -25.38 -7.27
C PRO A 181 30.65 -25.70 -8.69
N SER A 182 31.45 -25.30 -9.68
CA SER A 182 31.29 -25.74 -11.07
C SER A 182 31.73 -27.20 -11.27
N ALA A 183 31.43 -27.77 -12.43
CA ALA A 183 31.89 -29.11 -12.82
C ALA A 183 33.44 -29.25 -12.84
N THR A 184 34.18 -28.13 -12.85
CA THR A 184 35.66 -28.09 -12.82
C THR A 184 36.22 -27.71 -11.45
N GLY A 185 35.39 -27.64 -10.40
CA GLY A 185 35.83 -27.30 -9.03
C GLY A 185 36.07 -25.82 -8.77
N VAL A 186 35.65 -24.95 -9.68
CA VAL A 186 35.81 -23.49 -9.59
C VAL A 186 34.54 -22.85 -9.02
N SER A 187 34.65 -21.86 -8.12
CA SER A 187 33.48 -21.14 -7.63
C SER A 187 32.94 -20.15 -8.68
N ASN A 188 31.88 -20.53 -9.40
CA ASN A 188 31.34 -19.72 -10.51
C ASN A 188 30.53 -18.49 -10.04
N ARG A 189 30.21 -18.41 -8.73
CA ARG A 189 29.38 -17.35 -8.14
C ARG A 189 29.93 -16.86 -6.81
N GLY A 190 31.25 -16.84 -6.67
CA GLY A 190 31.97 -16.36 -5.50
C GLY A 190 31.75 -17.21 -4.23
N PRO A 191 32.81 -17.66 -3.54
CA PRO A 191 32.63 -18.21 -2.21
C PRO A 191 32.20 -17.09 -1.25
N SER A 192 31.44 -17.44 -0.22
CA SER A 192 30.98 -16.51 0.80
C SER A 192 30.97 -17.20 2.15
N ALA A 193 31.28 -16.49 3.22
CA ALA A 193 31.23 -17.01 4.58
C ALA A 193 30.35 -16.16 5.47
N VAL A 194 29.60 -16.82 6.35
CA VAL A 194 28.79 -16.18 7.38
C VAL A 194 29.49 -16.39 8.72
N VAL A 195 29.79 -15.28 9.40
CA VAL A 195 30.41 -15.29 10.74
C VAL A 195 29.33 -14.87 11.74
N ASN A 196 28.88 -15.81 12.57
CA ASN A 196 27.70 -15.62 13.43
C ASN A 196 28.04 -15.62 14.93
N GLY A 197 29.29 -15.88 15.30
CA GLY A 197 29.64 -16.12 16.71
C GLY A 197 28.94 -17.38 17.22
N THR A 198 28.49 -17.38 18.47
CA THR A 198 27.71 -18.51 19.01
C THR A 198 26.30 -18.55 18.42
N GLN A 199 25.80 -19.74 18.07
CA GLN A 199 24.45 -19.92 17.52
C GLN A 199 23.69 -21.07 18.18
N SER A 200 22.35 -21.03 18.09
CA SER A 200 21.48 -22.08 18.64
C SER A 200 21.03 -23.12 17.61
N GLY A 201 21.42 -22.96 16.34
CA GLY A 201 21.20 -23.94 15.26
C GLY A 201 20.86 -23.29 13.92
N THR A 202 20.38 -24.10 12.97
CA THR A 202 19.97 -23.65 11.63
C THR A 202 18.52 -24.03 11.29
N GLY A 203 17.97 -23.43 10.24
CA GLY A 203 16.65 -23.74 9.70
C GLY A 203 16.47 -23.22 8.28
N ASN A 204 15.32 -23.55 7.67
CA ASN A 204 14.97 -23.09 6.33
C ASN A 204 14.42 -21.66 6.37
N PHE A 205 15.24 -20.68 5.94
CA PHE A 205 14.88 -19.27 5.99
C PHE A 205 13.70 -18.91 5.08
N GLN A 206 13.59 -19.60 3.93
CA GLN A 206 12.54 -19.38 2.95
C GLN A 206 11.20 -20.00 3.39
N ARG A 207 11.14 -20.94 4.33
CA ARG A 207 9.87 -21.40 4.90
C ARG A 207 9.66 -20.81 6.29
N ASP A 208 10.02 -21.58 7.31
CA ASP A 208 10.01 -21.17 8.71
C ASP A 208 11.34 -21.63 9.31
N PRO A 209 12.30 -20.73 9.56
CA PRO A 209 13.60 -21.12 10.09
C PRO A 209 13.52 -21.65 11.53
N PHE A 210 12.42 -21.42 12.24
CA PHE A 210 12.27 -21.81 13.62
C PHE A 210 11.69 -23.21 13.78
N GLY A 211 10.74 -23.60 12.92
CA GLY A 211 10.09 -24.91 12.92
C GLY A 211 10.65 -25.90 11.90
N ASN A 212 11.24 -25.44 10.79
CA ASN A 212 11.71 -26.31 9.72
C ASN A 212 13.25 -26.39 9.67
N PRO A 213 13.83 -27.61 9.71
CA PRO A 213 15.28 -27.78 9.56
C PRO A 213 15.74 -27.37 8.16
N LEU A 214 17.01 -26.96 8.05
CA LEU A 214 17.64 -26.67 6.75
C LEU A 214 17.87 -27.99 5.99
N PRO A 215 17.31 -28.16 4.78
CA PRO A 215 17.60 -29.33 3.96
C PRO A 215 19.05 -29.35 3.48
N LEU A 216 19.63 -30.53 3.29
CA LEU A 216 21.02 -30.70 2.82
C LEU A 216 21.12 -30.91 1.30
N THR A 217 20.00 -31.19 0.64
CA THR A 217 19.91 -31.46 -0.80
C THR A 217 18.71 -30.74 -1.41
N GLY A 218 18.68 -30.67 -2.73
CA GLY A 218 17.62 -30.00 -3.46
C GLY A 218 17.67 -28.47 -3.38
N LEU A 219 16.67 -27.82 -3.94
CA LEU A 219 16.60 -26.36 -4.06
C LEU A 219 16.52 -25.66 -2.70
N GLU A 220 15.87 -26.29 -1.73
CA GLU A 220 15.67 -25.73 -0.38
C GLU A 220 16.98 -25.63 0.43
N ALA A 221 18.03 -26.36 0.04
CA ALA A 221 19.34 -26.27 0.69
C ALA A 221 20.05 -24.93 0.44
N ASN A 222 19.50 -24.07 -0.43
CA ASN A 222 20.02 -22.74 -0.70
C ASN A 222 19.59 -21.67 0.33
N PHE A 223 18.64 -21.97 1.24
CA PHE A 223 18.01 -20.97 2.12
C PHE A 223 18.41 -21.10 3.59
N TYR A 224 19.61 -20.64 3.91
CA TYR A 224 20.21 -20.73 5.24
C TYR A 224 19.55 -19.75 6.21
N GLY A 225 19.13 -20.23 7.39
CA GLY A 225 18.73 -19.39 8.52
C GLY A 225 19.48 -19.79 9.79
N TYR A 226 20.41 -18.94 10.24
CA TYR A 226 21.20 -19.14 11.46
C TYR A 226 20.46 -18.56 12.68
N LYS A 227 20.25 -19.39 13.71
CA LYS A 227 19.39 -19.06 14.84
C LYS A 227 20.15 -18.57 16.06
N ASN A 228 19.53 -17.64 16.79
CA ASN A 228 19.90 -17.25 18.15
C ASN A 228 18.62 -17.10 18.98
N THR A 229 18.70 -17.42 20.27
CA THR A 229 17.61 -17.19 21.22
C THR A 229 18.08 -16.27 22.32
N LEU A 230 17.37 -15.16 22.55
CA LEU A 230 17.65 -14.16 23.56
C LEU A 230 16.54 -14.16 24.61
N THR A 231 16.88 -14.09 25.88
CA THR A 231 15.93 -13.78 26.96
C THR A 231 16.27 -12.42 27.56
N LEU A 232 15.28 -11.52 27.60
CA LEU A 232 15.43 -10.13 28.02
C LEU A 232 14.46 -9.82 29.17
N ALA A 233 14.99 -9.38 30.32
CA ALA A 233 14.18 -8.81 31.41
C ALA A 233 13.56 -7.46 30.97
N PRO A 234 12.53 -6.95 31.68
CA PRO A 234 11.97 -5.62 31.41
C PRO A 234 13.06 -4.54 31.38
N GLY A 235 13.08 -3.70 30.33
CA GLY A 235 14.08 -2.65 30.13
C GLY A 235 15.47 -3.14 29.71
N GLN A 236 15.69 -4.44 29.56
CA GLN A 236 16.97 -4.98 29.11
C GLN A 236 17.12 -4.87 27.59
N THR A 237 18.35 -4.58 27.15
CA THR A 237 18.77 -4.58 25.75
C THR A 237 19.82 -5.68 25.51
N LYS A 238 19.68 -6.41 24.40
CA LYS A 238 20.67 -7.37 23.91
C LYS A 238 20.87 -7.18 22.40
N SER A 239 22.06 -7.47 21.91
CA SER A 239 22.42 -7.33 20.50
C SER A 239 23.04 -8.61 19.94
N LEU A 240 22.96 -8.75 18.63
CA LEU A 240 23.60 -9.81 17.86
C LEU A 240 24.48 -9.16 16.80
N LEU A 241 25.76 -9.55 16.79
CA LEU A 241 26.78 -9.04 15.87
C LEU A 241 27.18 -10.13 14.89
N ARG A 242 27.09 -9.86 13.59
CA ARG A 242 27.28 -10.87 12.53
C ARG A 242 28.01 -10.27 11.34
N TYR A 243 28.63 -11.12 10.54
CA TYR A 243 29.33 -10.71 9.32
C TYR A 243 29.04 -11.63 8.15
N VAL A 244 29.07 -11.05 6.94
CA VAL A 244 29.08 -11.78 5.67
C VAL A 244 30.33 -11.37 4.91
N VAL A 245 31.23 -12.32 4.68
CA VAL A 245 32.43 -12.15 3.86
C VAL A 245 32.13 -12.68 2.46
N ALA A 246 32.43 -11.93 1.40
CA ALA A 246 32.18 -12.39 0.04
C ALA A 246 33.43 -12.29 -0.84
N GLY A 247 33.69 -13.37 -1.57
CA GLY A 247 34.72 -13.46 -2.59
C GLY A 247 34.16 -13.26 -3.99
N ARG A 248 35.07 -13.07 -4.95
CA ARG A 248 34.73 -13.02 -6.38
C ARG A 248 34.51 -14.42 -6.95
N ALA A 249 33.79 -14.50 -8.06
CA ALA A 249 33.86 -15.68 -8.91
C ALA A 249 35.31 -15.99 -9.31
N GLU A 250 35.64 -17.27 -9.34
CA GLU A 250 36.96 -17.75 -9.69
C GLU A 250 37.00 -18.15 -11.17
N ALA A 251 38.18 -18.05 -11.77
CA ALA A 251 38.49 -18.70 -13.05
C ALA A 251 39.33 -19.95 -12.77
N ALA A 252 39.47 -20.84 -13.76
CA ALA A 252 40.30 -22.05 -13.61
C ALA A 252 41.74 -21.74 -13.14
N ALA A 253 42.31 -20.59 -13.56
CA ALA A 253 43.64 -20.15 -13.16
C ALA A 253 43.73 -19.64 -11.70
N THR A 254 42.61 -19.32 -11.07
CA THR A 254 42.52 -18.77 -9.70
C THR A 254 41.71 -19.67 -8.76
N ALA A 255 41.49 -20.93 -9.15
CA ALA A 255 40.68 -21.89 -8.40
C ALA A 255 41.20 -22.04 -6.96
N GLY A 256 40.29 -21.90 -5.98
CA GLY A 256 40.59 -22.00 -4.55
C GLY A 256 41.22 -20.76 -3.91
N GLN A 257 41.64 -19.75 -4.68
CA GLN A 257 42.24 -18.53 -4.11
C GLN A 257 41.21 -17.66 -3.38
N GLN A 258 40.02 -17.50 -3.95
CA GLN A 258 38.94 -16.74 -3.33
C GLN A 258 38.36 -17.51 -2.14
N VAL A 259 38.27 -18.84 -2.24
CA VAL A 259 37.86 -19.71 -1.11
C VAL A 259 38.82 -19.51 0.06
N ALA A 260 40.13 -19.63 -0.17
CA ALA A 260 41.13 -19.40 0.87
C ALA A 260 41.08 -17.97 1.45
N ALA A 261 40.83 -16.95 0.62
CA ALA A 261 40.71 -15.56 1.06
C ALA A 261 39.47 -15.33 1.93
N VAL A 262 38.32 -15.89 1.54
CA VAL A 262 37.07 -15.81 2.30
C VAL A 262 37.21 -16.54 3.63
N LYS A 263 37.75 -17.76 3.63
CA LYS A 263 38.09 -18.50 4.85
C LYS A 263 39.00 -17.70 5.80
N THR A 264 40.04 -17.08 5.25
CA THR A 264 40.98 -16.26 6.04
C THR A 264 40.25 -15.07 6.66
N GLY A 265 39.46 -14.33 5.88
CA GLY A 265 38.67 -13.21 6.37
C GLY A 265 37.66 -13.61 7.45
N ALA A 266 36.96 -14.73 7.25
CA ALA A 266 36.03 -15.28 8.23
C ALA A 266 36.73 -15.66 9.55
N THR A 267 37.88 -16.34 9.45
CA THR A 267 38.70 -16.72 10.61
C THR A 267 39.24 -15.51 11.37
N THR A 268 39.68 -14.47 10.65
CA THR A 268 40.11 -13.21 11.27
C THR A 268 38.98 -12.52 12.01
N LEU A 269 37.79 -12.40 11.40
CA LEU A 269 36.63 -11.79 12.06
C LEU A 269 36.14 -12.63 13.25
N ALA A 270 36.23 -13.95 13.18
CA ALA A 270 35.86 -14.84 14.28
C ALA A 270 36.81 -14.76 15.49
N SER A 271 38.09 -14.44 15.25
CA SER A 271 39.07 -14.27 16.34
C SER A 271 39.17 -12.84 16.85
N ALA A 272 38.95 -11.86 15.97
CA ALA A 272 38.98 -10.43 16.28
C ALA A 272 37.87 -9.69 15.51
N PRO A 273 36.64 -9.66 16.05
CA PRO A 273 35.51 -8.99 15.41
C PRO A 273 35.78 -7.51 15.13
N ASP A 274 35.46 -7.00 13.94
CA ASP A 274 35.49 -5.55 13.68
C ASP A 274 34.35 -4.87 14.43
N ILE A 275 34.71 -4.16 15.51
CA ILE A 275 33.81 -3.36 16.34
C ILE A 275 33.97 -1.85 16.10
N ALA A 276 34.77 -1.43 15.12
CA ALA A 276 35.01 -0.02 14.84
C ALA A 276 33.68 0.71 14.54
N GLY A 277 33.45 1.83 15.22
CA GLY A 277 32.22 2.61 15.11
C GLY A 277 31.02 2.08 15.89
N ILE A 278 31.14 0.95 16.63
CA ILE A 278 30.10 0.51 17.56
C ILE A 278 30.27 1.28 18.88
N PRO A 279 29.25 2.02 19.37
CA PRO A 279 29.33 2.67 20.67
C PRO A 279 29.43 1.62 21.79
N ALA A 280 30.27 1.87 22.80
CA ALA A 280 30.48 0.94 23.92
C ALA A 280 29.17 0.47 24.57
N GLY A 281 28.19 1.37 24.76
CA GLY A 281 26.90 0.99 25.36
C GLY A 281 26.08 -0.02 24.56
N VAL A 282 26.26 -0.09 23.23
CA VAL A 282 25.65 -1.13 22.38
C VAL A 282 26.57 -2.34 22.26
N GLY A 283 27.89 -2.12 22.19
CA GLY A 283 28.86 -3.22 22.16
C GLY A 283 28.79 -4.12 23.40
N CYS A 284 28.51 -3.55 24.56
CA CYS A 284 28.33 -4.27 25.82
C CYS A 284 27.03 -5.08 25.89
N THR A 285 26.09 -4.90 24.96
CA THR A 285 24.86 -5.69 24.89
C THR A 285 24.96 -6.88 23.94
N VAL A 286 26.07 -7.02 23.19
CA VAL A 286 26.28 -8.13 22.25
C VAL A 286 26.36 -9.46 22.99
N ALA A 287 25.47 -10.39 22.62
CA ALA A 287 25.25 -11.63 23.37
C ALA A 287 25.81 -12.89 22.69
N ASN A 288 26.15 -12.84 21.40
CA ASN A 288 26.66 -13.98 20.63
C ASN A 288 28.19 -14.04 20.53
N TRP A 289 28.88 -13.23 21.33
CA TRP A 289 30.34 -13.15 21.39
C TRP A 289 30.81 -13.09 22.84
N ALA A 290 32.09 -13.38 23.06
CA ALA A 290 32.75 -12.97 24.29
C ALA A 290 32.66 -11.43 24.45
N PRO A 291 32.73 -10.88 25.68
CA PRO A 291 32.59 -9.44 25.91
C PRO A 291 33.53 -8.62 25.01
N LEU A 292 32.94 -7.74 24.19
CA LEU A 292 33.67 -6.91 23.21
C LEU A 292 34.39 -5.72 23.87
N TYR A 293 33.97 -5.34 25.07
CA TYR A 293 34.53 -4.26 25.87
C TYR A 293 34.76 -4.75 27.30
N ASP A 294 35.69 -4.14 28.01
CA ASP A 294 35.93 -4.46 29.42
C ASP A 294 34.78 -4.00 30.33
N ALA A 295 34.71 -4.61 31.52
CA ALA A 295 33.62 -4.35 32.47
C ALA A 295 33.55 -2.89 32.94
N ALA A 296 34.68 -2.19 33.02
CA ALA A 296 34.74 -0.79 33.43
C ALA A 296 34.11 0.11 32.35
N THR A 297 34.43 -0.14 31.09
CA THR A 297 33.87 0.55 29.92
C THR A 297 32.36 0.30 29.82
N CYS A 298 31.91 -0.95 30.03
CA CYS A 298 30.49 -1.27 30.05
C CYS A 298 29.73 -0.62 31.21
N ALA A 299 30.34 -0.51 32.39
CA ALA A 299 29.75 0.19 33.52
C ALA A 299 29.64 1.71 33.28
N ALA A 300 30.62 2.30 32.59
CA ALA A 300 30.67 3.73 32.28
C ALA A 300 29.76 4.13 31.09
N SER A 301 29.40 3.18 30.22
CA SER A 301 28.59 3.42 29.02
C SER A 301 27.34 2.55 29.05
N PRO A 302 26.28 2.92 29.80
CA PRO A 302 25.06 2.13 29.84
C PRO A 302 24.41 2.06 28.46
N ALA A 303 23.74 0.95 28.18
CA ALA A 303 22.95 0.81 26.97
C ALA A 303 21.93 1.95 26.85
N PRO A 304 21.62 2.44 25.63
CA PRO A 304 20.63 3.49 25.44
C PRO A 304 19.32 3.14 26.15
N ALA A 305 18.81 4.07 26.97
CA ALA A 305 17.53 3.91 27.62
C ALA A 305 16.44 3.83 26.56
N VAL A 306 15.61 2.79 26.62
CA VAL A 306 14.52 2.62 25.66
C VAL A 306 13.23 3.08 26.31
N THR A 307 12.61 4.09 25.72
CA THR A 307 11.32 4.59 26.18
C THR A 307 10.30 3.47 26.01
N PRO A 308 9.51 3.10 27.05
CA PRO A 308 8.43 2.14 26.90
C PRO A 308 7.44 2.66 25.85
N GLU A 309 7.40 2.03 24.68
CA GLU A 309 6.41 2.35 23.68
C GLU A 309 5.05 1.86 24.20
N GLN A 310 4.09 2.78 24.28
CA GLN A 310 2.72 2.45 24.71
C GLN A 310 2.13 1.40 23.75
N PRO A 311 1.34 0.44 24.24
CA PRO A 311 0.71 -0.54 23.36
C PRO A 311 -0.13 0.17 22.30
N THR A 312 0.15 -0.12 21.02
CA THR A 312 -0.68 0.35 19.91
C THR A 312 -2.08 -0.24 20.08
N LYS A 313 -3.07 0.64 20.26
CA LYS A 313 -4.47 0.23 20.35
C LYS A 313 -4.85 -0.51 19.07
N LEU A 314 -5.58 -1.63 19.19
CA LEU A 314 -6.11 -2.35 18.03
C LEU A 314 -6.83 -1.38 17.09
N PRO A 315 -6.62 -1.48 15.77
CA PRO A 315 -7.32 -0.64 14.82
C PRO A 315 -8.82 -0.93 14.88
N VAL A 316 -9.61 0.13 14.70
CA VAL A 316 -11.07 0.12 14.83
C VAL A 316 -11.70 0.72 13.60
N THR A 317 -12.97 0.37 13.35
CA THR A 317 -13.79 1.00 12.33
C THR A 317 -14.93 1.80 12.96
N THR A 318 -15.30 2.88 12.28
CA THR A 318 -16.48 3.70 12.60
C THR A 318 -17.73 3.25 11.85
N SER A 319 -17.59 2.36 10.87
CA SER A 319 -18.72 1.76 10.16
C SER A 319 -19.28 0.59 10.95
N GLY A 320 -20.60 0.57 11.12
CA GLY A 320 -21.31 -0.58 11.72
C GLY A 320 -21.40 -1.78 10.79
N TYR A 321 -21.01 -1.64 9.52
CA TYR A 321 -21.09 -2.68 8.51
C TYR A 321 -19.73 -3.36 8.30
N ASP A 322 -19.74 -4.70 8.22
CA ASP A 322 -18.54 -5.50 8.00
C ASP A 322 -18.37 -5.88 6.54
N VAL A 323 -17.25 -5.47 5.96
CA VAL A 323 -16.87 -5.72 4.57
C VAL A 323 -15.93 -6.92 4.41
N PHE A 324 -15.44 -7.50 5.52
CA PHE A 324 -14.46 -8.58 5.48
C PHE A 324 -15.01 -9.79 4.72
N ASN A 325 -14.29 -10.19 3.65
CA ASN A 325 -14.60 -11.33 2.80
C ASN A 325 -16.02 -11.32 2.16
N LYS A 326 -16.63 -10.13 1.96
CA LYS A 326 -17.93 -9.99 1.29
C LYS A 326 -17.80 -10.03 -0.23
N SER A 327 -18.64 -10.76 -0.94
CA SER A 327 -18.69 -10.70 -2.42
C SER A 327 -19.40 -9.43 -2.91
N ILE A 328 -19.18 -9.02 -4.17
CA ILE A 328 -19.94 -7.91 -4.79
C ILE A 328 -21.44 -8.22 -4.73
N THR A 329 -21.80 -9.48 -4.98
CA THR A 329 -23.19 -9.95 -4.89
C THR A 329 -23.80 -9.68 -3.50
N GLN A 330 -23.07 -9.95 -2.43
CA GLN A 330 -23.53 -9.67 -1.06
C GLN A 330 -23.61 -8.17 -0.78
N LEU A 331 -22.58 -7.39 -1.15
CA LEU A 331 -22.57 -5.93 -0.96
C LEU A 331 -23.76 -5.25 -1.66
N ALA A 332 -24.03 -5.65 -2.91
CA ALA A 332 -25.15 -5.12 -3.68
C ALA A 332 -26.51 -5.49 -3.06
N ALA A 333 -26.67 -6.74 -2.60
CA ALA A 333 -27.89 -7.19 -1.93
C ALA A 333 -28.12 -6.47 -0.59
N ASP A 334 -27.07 -6.26 0.19
CA ASP A 334 -27.12 -5.58 1.49
C ASP A 334 -27.48 -4.08 1.31
N MET A 335 -26.98 -3.42 0.26
CA MET A 335 -27.43 -2.07 -0.09
C MET A 335 -28.89 -2.05 -0.58
N LYS A 336 -29.28 -3.01 -1.43
CA LYS A 336 -30.65 -3.09 -1.98
C LYS A 336 -31.71 -3.33 -0.90
N SER A 337 -31.38 -4.10 0.12
CA SER A 337 -32.28 -4.38 1.26
C SER A 337 -32.37 -3.23 2.26
N GLY A 338 -31.52 -2.20 2.16
CA GLY A 338 -31.43 -1.11 3.13
C GLY A 338 -30.65 -1.47 4.39
N LEU A 339 -29.99 -2.64 4.44
CA LEU A 339 -29.14 -3.05 5.56
C LEU A 339 -27.94 -2.12 5.74
N THR A 340 -27.42 -1.58 4.64
CA THR A 340 -26.27 -0.68 4.63
C THR A 340 -26.35 0.30 3.46
N THR A 341 -25.40 1.23 3.40
CA THR A 341 -25.26 2.22 2.31
C THR A 341 -23.89 2.10 1.67
N SER A 342 -23.72 2.67 0.48
CA SER A 342 -22.42 2.76 -0.17
C SER A 342 -21.43 3.55 0.69
N GLN A 343 -21.88 4.61 1.36
CA GLN A 343 -21.03 5.36 2.30
C GLN A 343 -20.54 4.50 3.46
N ALA A 344 -21.39 3.67 4.06
CA ALA A 344 -21.00 2.79 5.16
C ALA A 344 -20.02 1.69 4.70
N ILE A 345 -20.23 1.11 3.52
CA ILE A 345 -19.31 0.14 2.89
C ILE A 345 -17.97 0.81 2.59
N THR A 346 -17.99 1.97 1.93
CA THR A 346 -16.77 2.71 1.55
C THR A 346 -15.99 3.13 2.79
N ARG A 347 -16.69 3.59 3.84
CA ARG A 347 -16.04 3.91 5.11
C ARG A 347 -15.32 2.70 5.71
N ALA A 348 -15.99 1.54 5.76
CA ALA A 348 -15.40 0.32 6.30
C ALA A 348 -14.13 -0.10 5.55
N TYR A 349 -14.12 -0.01 4.21
CA TYR A 349 -12.90 -0.29 3.42
C TYR A 349 -11.78 0.70 3.67
N LEU A 350 -12.07 2.01 3.70
CA LEU A 350 -11.07 3.03 3.98
C LEU A 350 -10.47 2.92 5.40
N ASP A 351 -11.28 2.54 6.40
CA ASP A 351 -10.79 2.25 7.76
C ASP A 351 -9.81 1.05 7.75
N ARG A 352 -10.08 0.03 6.93
CA ARG A 352 -9.17 -1.12 6.75
C ARG A 352 -7.89 -0.75 6.03
N ILE A 353 -7.95 0.10 4.99
CA ILE A 353 -6.75 0.62 4.31
C ILE A 353 -5.85 1.34 5.33
N ALA A 354 -6.41 2.25 6.13
CA ALA A 354 -5.67 2.97 7.16
C ALA A 354 -5.04 2.05 8.22
N ALA A 355 -5.70 0.92 8.53
CA ALA A 355 -5.23 -0.03 9.54
C ALA A 355 -4.12 -0.98 9.05
N TYR A 356 -4.14 -1.36 7.77
CA TYR A 356 -3.35 -2.49 7.28
C TYR A 356 -2.36 -2.15 6.18
N ASP A 357 -2.53 -1.04 5.46
CA ASP A 357 -1.75 -0.79 4.25
C ASP A 357 -0.47 0.01 4.49
N SER A 358 -0.43 0.85 5.51
CA SER A 358 0.68 1.77 5.80
C SER A 358 1.56 1.32 6.98
N GLY A 359 2.74 1.93 7.08
CA GLY A 359 3.71 1.71 8.17
C GLY A 359 4.71 0.57 7.90
N PRO A 360 5.61 0.29 8.87
CA PRO A 360 6.66 -0.74 8.72
C PRO A 360 6.10 -2.11 8.32
N PHE A 361 4.99 -2.51 8.93
CA PHE A 361 4.27 -3.74 8.59
C PHE A 361 3.00 -3.51 7.74
N GLY A 362 2.94 -2.39 7.02
CA GLY A 362 1.92 -2.18 5.99
C GLY A 362 2.09 -3.16 4.83
N PHE A 363 1.01 -3.42 4.08
CA PHE A 363 1.08 -4.21 2.85
C PHE A 363 1.44 -3.38 1.61
N HIS A 364 1.33 -2.05 1.69
CA HIS A 364 1.68 -1.10 0.62
C HIS A 364 0.99 -1.40 -0.72
N ALA A 365 -0.26 -1.87 -0.64
CA ALA A 365 -1.08 -2.22 -1.80
C ALA A 365 -1.59 -0.98 -2.56
N PHE A 366 -1.69 0.20 -1.92
CA PHE A 366 -2.08 1.45 -2.54
C PHE A 366 -0.90 2.42 -2.72
N ILE A 367 -0.83 3.07 -3.89
CA ILE A 367 -0.01 4.28 -4.10
C ILE A 367 -0.82 5.50 -3.71
N THR A 368 -2.09 5.56 -4.14
CA THR A 368 -3.00 6.68 -3.88
C THR A 368 -4.32 6.16 -3.33
N VAL A 369 -4.82 6.77 -2.25
CA VAL A 369 -6.19 6.56 -1.77
C VAL A 369 -7.02 7.77 -2.19
N SER A 370 -8.22 7.56 -2.73
CA SER A 370 -9.07 8.64 -3.22
C SER A 370 -9.60 9.50 -2.07
N ASP A 371 -9.42 10.81 -2.18
CA ASP A 371 -9.98 11.83 -1.28
C ASP A 371 -11.49 12.06 -1.51
N THR A 372 -12.00 11.68 -2.69
CA THR A 372 -13.41 11.82 -3.06
C THR A 372 -14.24 10.54 -2.92
N ALA A 373 -13.66 9.42 -2.47
CA ALA A 373 -14.35 8.13 -2.37
C ALA A 373 -15.68 8.22 -1.60
N MET A 374 -15.73 8.93 -0.48
CA MET A 374 -16.97 9.12 0.30
C MET A 374 -18.01 9.96 -0.43
N ALA A 375 -17.59 10.95 -1.24
CA ALA A 375 -18.51 11.76 -2.04
C ALA A 375 -19.08 10.94 -3.21
N GLN A 376 -18.26 10.12 -3.87
CA GLN A 376 -18.71 9.17 -4.89
C GLN A 376 -19.73 8.18 -4.31
N ALA A 377 -19.46 7.65 -3.11
CA ALA A 377 -20.36 6.74 -2.41
C ALA A 377 -21.71 7.40 -2.08
N LYS A 378 -21.71 8.65 -1.61
CA LYS A 378 -22.94 9.41 -1.38
C LYS A 378 -23.73 9.60 -2.68
N ALA A 379 -23.07 9.93 -3.77
CA ALA A 379 -23.73 10.08 -5.07
C ALA A 379 -24.37 8.77 -5.55
N ALA A 380 -23.73 7.62 -5.27
CA ALA A 380 -24.30 6.31 -5.55
C ALA A 380 -25.54 6.00 -4.68
N ASP A 381 -25.52 6.38 -3.39
CA ASP A 381 -26.70 6.28 -2.52
C ASP A 381 -27.87 7.14 -3.03
N ASP A 382 -27.59 8.38 -3.46
CA ASP A 382 -28.59 9.30 -4.03
C ASP A 382 -29.19 8.74 -5.33
N ARG A 383 -28.35 8.18 -6.22
CA ARG A 383 -28.79 7.48 -7.44
C ARG A 383 -29.68 6.27 -7.13
N ARG A 384 -29.30 5.48 -6.13
CA ARG A 384 -30.09 4.32 -5.69
C ARG A 384 -31.45 4.74 -5.17
N ALA A 385 -31.52 5.81 -4.38
CA ALA A 385 -32.77 6.38 -3.90
C ALA A 385 -33.66 6.89 -5.06
N ALA A 386 -33.05 7.33 -6.17
CA ALA A 386 -33.75 7.71 -7.39
C ALA A 386 -34.14 6.51 -8.30
N GLY A 387 -33.89 5.27 -7.88
CA GLY A 387 -34.31 4.05 -8.59
C GLY A 387 -33.26 3.43 -9.53
N ASP A 388 -32.01 3.89 -9.50
CA ASP A 388 -30.93 3.28 -10.30
C ASP A 388 -30.56 1.88 -9.78
N THR A 389 -30.53 0.91 -10.70
CA THR A 389 -30.23 -0.51 -10.43
C THR A 389 -28.95 -0.99 -11.13
N SER A 390 -28.05 -0.09 -11.50
CA SER A 390 -26.78 -0.43 -12.16
C SER A 390 -25.98 -1.47 -11.35
N GLU A 391 -25.36 -2.43 -12.05
CA GLU A 391 -24.74 -3.65 -11.45
C GLU A 391 -23.70 -3.36 -10.36
N LEU A 392 -22.90 -2.30 -10.55
CA LEU A 392 -21.80 -1.94 -9.63
C LEU A 392 -22.08 -0.64 -8.86
N LEU A 393 -23.32 -0.16 -8.85
CA LEU A 393 -23.69 1.08 -8.18
C LEU A 393 -23.27 1.01 -6.71
N GLY A 394 -22.41 1.94 -6.28
CA GLY A 394 -21.95 2.07 -4.90
C GLY A 394 -20.92 1.04 -4.44
N ILE A 395 -20.41 0.17 -5.33
CA ILE A 395 -19.40 -0.84 -5.00
C ILE A 395 -17.99 -0.22 -5.09
N PRO A 396 -17.16 -0.30 -4.04
CA PRO A 396 -15.79 0.18 -4.10
C PRO A 396 -14.88 -0.68 -4.97
N VAL A 397 -14.09 -0.01 -5.81
CA VAL A 397 -13.09 -0.60 -6.71
C VAL A 397 -11.77 0.15 -6.60
N ALA A 398 -10.66 -0.60 -6.55
CA ALA A 398 -9.33 -0.04 -6.74
C ALA A 398 -8.86 -0.31 -8.18
N VAL A 399 -8.10 0.61 -8.77
CA VAL A 399 -7.56 0.43 -10.12
C VAL A 399 -6.05 0.51 -10.10
N LYS A 400 -5.35 -0.33 -10.85
CA LYS A 400 -3.88 -0.28 -10.93
C LYS A 400 -3.39 1.11 -11.33
N ASP A 401 -2.25 1.56 -10.82
CA ASP A 401 -1.75 2.93 -11.01
C ASP A 401 -1.24 3.28 -12.44
N LEU A 402 -1.64 2.48 -13.42
CA LEU A 402 -1.42 2.71 -14.85
C LEU A 402 -2.72 2.98 -15.62
N TYR A 403 -3.89 2.90 -14.97
CA TYR A 403 -5.16 3.34 -15.56
C TYR A 403 -5.32 4.84 -15.37
N ASP A 404 -5.68 5.60 -16.38
CA ASP A 404 -6.02 7.01 -16.19
C ASP A 404 -7.28 7.21 -15.33
N THR A 405 -7.18 8.17 -14.43
CA THR A 405 -8.28 8.67 -13.61
C THR A 405 -8.20 10.18 -13.60
N LYS A 406 -9.31 10.87 -13.93
CA LYS A 406 -9.31 12.34 -14.02
C LYS A 406 -9.13 13.07 -12.69
N ASP A 407 -9.25 12.34 -11.57
CA ASP A 407 -9.26 12.86 -10.19
C ASP A 407 -8.03 12.43 -9.36
N MET A 408 -7.19 11.52 -9.86
CA MET A 408 -5.99 11.02 -9.15
C MET A 408 -4.79 10.92 -10.10
N PRO A 409 -3.55 10.92 -9.57
CA PRO A 409 -2.38 10.66 -10.40
C PRO A 409 -2.42 9.27 -11.06
N THR A 410 -1.69 9.15 -12.16
CA THR A 410 -1.37 7.87 -12.81
C THR A 410 0.13 7.87 -13.05
N THR A 411 0.87 6.94 -12.45
CA THR A 411 2.33 7.03 -12.45
C THR A 411 3.05 5.79 -12.97
N ASP A 412 2.30 4.70 -13.23
CA ASP A 412 2.85 3.38 -13.57
C ASP A 412 3.90 2.90 -12.55
N GLY A 413 3.74 3.34 -11.30
CA GLY A 413 4.67 3.06 -10.21
C GLY A 413 5.99 3.83 -10.30
N SER A 414 6.16 4.73 -11.28
CA SER A 414 7.42 5.45 -11.48
C SER A 414 7.36 6.87 -10.94
N LEU A 415 8.43 7.27 -10.25
CA LEU A 415 8.63 8.67 -9.85
C LEU A 415 8.89 9.59 -11.05
N ALA A 416 9.16 9.04 -12.25
CA ALA A 416 9.22 9.83 -13.48
C ALA A 416 7.90 10.56 -13.76
N PHE A 417 6.76 9.93 -13.44
CA PHE A 417 5.44 10.51 -13.60
C PHE A 417 4.89 11.16 -12.32
N GLU A 418 5.76 11.45 -11.34
CA GLU A 418 5.35 12.14 -10.11
C GLU A 418 4.64 13.47 -10.43
N GLY A 419 3.39 13.58 -10.00
CA GLY A 419 2.54 14.74 -10.25
C GLY A 419 1.73 14.71 -11.55
N TRP A 420 1.94 13.74 -12.45
CA TRP A 420 1.11 13.54 -13.63
C TRP A 420 -0.33 13.19 -13.22
N ARG A 421 -1.28 14.01 -13.66
CA ARG A 421 -2.71 13.84 -13.41
C ARG A 421 -3.44 13.95 -14.75
N PRO A 422 -3.89 12.81 -15.32
CA PRO A 422 -4.67 12.82 -16.54
C PRO A 422 -5.94 13.67 -16.40
N GLU A 423 -6.39 14.31 -17.49
CA GLU A 423 -7.66 15.06 -17.52
C GLU A 423 -8.87 14.17 -17.88
N ARG A 424 -8.61 12.87 -18.13
CA ARG A 424 -9.61 11.87 -18.54
C ARG A 424 -9.54 10.62 -17.67
N ASP A 425 -10.61 9.83 -17.74
CA ASP A 425 -10.61 8.45 -17.26
C ASP A 425 -10.19 7.52 -18.42
N ALA A 426 -9.54 6.40 -18.08
CA ALA A 426 -9.35 5.26 -18.98
C ALA A 426 -10.71 4.68 -19.40
N GLY A 427 -10.79 4.00 -20.55
CA GLY A 427 -12.05 3.47 -21.09
C GLY A 427 -12.84 2.63 -20.08
N GLN A 428 -12.16 1.72 -19.37
CA GLN A 428 -12.79 0.90 -18.33
C GLN A 428 -13.13 1.69 -17.06
N VAL A 429 -12.30 2.65 -16.65
CA VAL A 429 -12.57 3.51 -15.48
C VAL A 429 -13.81 4.36 -15.72
N LYS A 430 -13.96 4.91 -16.93
CA LYS A 430 -15.15 5.64 -17.34
C LYS A 430 -16.41 4.77 -17.20
N ARG A 431 -16.38 3.54 -17.72
CA ARG A 431 -17.50 2.58 -17.62
C ARG A 431 -17.86 2.25 -16.17
N LEU A 432 -16.86 2.02 -15.32
CA LEU A 432 -17.05 1.80 -13.88
C LEU A 432 -17.73 3.00 -13.22
N ARG A 433 -17.28 4.22 -13.52
CA ARG A 433 -17.85 5.45 -12.96
C ARG A 433 -19.28 5.71 -13.46
N ASP A 434 -19.56 5.46 -14.73
CA ASP A 434 -20.90 5.56 -15.32
C ASP A 434 -21.87 4.57 -14.63
N ALA A 435 -21.41 3.34 -14.35
CA ALA A 435 -22.15 2.34 -13.57
C ALA A 435 -22.28 2.69 -12.07
N GLY A 436 -21.66 3.78 -11.61
CA GLY A 436 -21.74 4.28 -10.24
C GLY A 436 -20.84 3.55 -9.25
N ALA A 437 -19.82 2.82 -9.72
CA ALA A 437 -18.79 2.26 -8.84
C ALA A 437 -17.98 3.39 -8.17
N VAL A 438 -17.48 3.13 -6.97
CA VAL A 438 -16.67 4.06 -6.19
C VAL A 438 -15.20 3.75 -6.41
N ILE A 439 -14.48 4.61 -7.14
CA ILE A 439 -13.03 4.43 -7.33
C ILE A 439 -12.32 4.81 -6.03
N ILE A 440 -11.98 3.82 -5.21
CA ILE A 440 -11.46 4.02 -3.85
C ILE A 440 -9.97 4.40 -3.82
N GLY A 441 -9.24 4.12 -4.89
CA GLY A 441 -7.81 4.46 -4.99
C GLY A 441 -7.08 3.76 -6.14
N LYS A 442 -5.77 3.97 -6.17
CA LYS A 442 -4.80 3.47 -7.13
C LYS A 442 -3.87 2.46 -6.48
N THR A 443 -3.81 1.25 -7.00
CA THR A 443 -2.99 0.18 -6.43
C THR A 443 -1.56 0.18 -6.97
N ASN A 444 -0.63 -0.15 -6.08
CA ASN A 444 0.79 -0.30 -6.39
C ASN A 444 1.03 -1.53 -7.29
N LEU A 445 2.19 -1.54 -7.95
CA LEU A 445 2.55 -2.44 -9.03
C LEU A 445 4.06 -2.61 -9.13
N SER A 446 4.54 -3.48 -10.02
CA SER A 446 5.92 -3.38 -10.51
C SER A 446 6.02 -2.19 -11.46
N GLU A 447 7.03 -1.33 -11.29
CA GLU A 447 7.24 -0.15 -12.14
C GLU A 447 7.22 -0.54 -13.64
N PHE A 448 6.46 0.21 -14.44
CA PHE A 448 6.20 -0.04 -15.86
C PHE A 448 5.56 -1.40 -16.18
N ALA A 449 4.87 -1.98 -15.20
CA ALA A 449 4.31 -3.31 -15.27
C ALA A 449 5.32 -4.42 -15.66
N ASN A 450 6.63 -4.19 -15.47
CA ASN A 450 7.70 -4.92 -16.16
C ASN A 450 8.07 -6.26 -15.50
N SER A 451 7.70 -6.47 -14.23
CA SER A 451 7.93 -7.74 -13.52
C SER A 451 6.65 -8.49 -13.17
N GLY A 452 6.62 -9.77 -13.52
CA GLY A 452 5.64 -10.77 -13.06
C GLY A 452 5.91 -11.31 -11.65
N SER A 453 7.14 -11.14 -11.17
CA SER A 453 7.66 -11.87 -10.02
C SER A 453 7.70 -11.00 -8.76
N TYR A 454 7.70 -9.67 -8.91
CA TYR A 454 7.67 -8.70 -7.83
C TYR A 454 6.70 -7.57 -8.17
N SER A 455 6.18 -6.87 -7.17
CA SER A 455 5.50 -5.57 -7.35
C SER A 455 6.24 -4.49 -6.58
N ASP A 456 7.41 -4.16 -7.11
CA ASP A 456 8.33 -3.14 -6.64
C ASP A 456 8.28 -1.89 -7.52
N SER A 457 8.11 -0.73 -6.90
CA SER A 457 7.99 0.54 -7.61
C SER A 457 8.77 1.66 -6.93
N GLY A 458 8.82 2.83 -7.57
CA GLY A 458 9.36 4.04 -6.97
C GLY A 458 8.64 4.46 -5.67
N TYR A 459 7.42 3.94 -5.45
CA TYR A 459 6.60 4.26 -4.28
C TYR A 459 6.76 3.26 -3.14
N GLY A 460 7.24 2.05 -3.39
CA GLY A 460 7.40 1.02 -2.38
C GLY A 460 7.24 -0.39 -2.95
N MET A 461 7.41 -1.37 -2.07
CA MET A 461 7.21 -2.78 -2.37
C MET A 461 5.90 -3.29 -1.78
N VAL A 462 5.11 -4.01 -2.58
CA VAL A 462 3.89 -4.69 -2.12
C VAL A 462 4.24 -6.02 -1.45
N TRP A 463 3.58 -6.33 -0.33
CA TRP A 463 3.79 -7.57 0.43
C TRP A 463 2.62 -8.55 0.32
N ASN A 464 2.92 -9.84 0.30
CA ASN A 464 1.93 -10.89 0.11
C ASN A 464 0.84 -10.93 1.21
N ALA A 465 -0.40 -11.18 0.81
CA ALA A 465 -1.55 -11.20 1.71
C ALA A 465 -1.52 -12.37 2.72
N PHE A 466 -0.98 -13.54 2.38
CA PHE A 466 -0.98 -14.72 3.25
C PHE A 466 0.29 -14.86 4.08
N LYS A 467 1.44 -14.57 3.48
CA LYS A 467 2.76 -14.69 4.12
C LYS A 467 3.52 -13.38 3.97
N PRO A 468 3.45 -12.45 4.93
CA PRO A 468 3.95 -11.10 4.77
C PRO A 468 5.45 -10.93 4.52
N SER A 469 6.26 -11.97 4.55
CA SER A 469 7.67 -11.97 4.07
C SER A 469 7.79 -12.14 2.54
N LYS A 470 6.74 -12.63 1.89
CA LYS A 470 6.76 -13.10 0.49
C LYS A 470 6.42 -12.02 -0.51
N THR A 471 6.83 -12.26 -1.75
CA THR A 471 6.39 -11.43 -2.88
C THR A 471 4.88 -11.50 -3.07
N SER A 472 4.24 -10.35 -3.35
CA SER A 472 2.86 -10.31 -3.85
C SER A 472 2.74 -10.82 -5.28
N LEU A 473 3.88 -11.14 -5.90
CA LEU A 473 4.05 -11.31 -7.33
C LEU A 473 3.62 -10.04 -8.06
N GLY A 474 3.55 -10.08 -9.38
CA GLY A 474 3.34 -8.87 -10.14
C GLY A 474 2.88 -9.09 -11.56
N SER A 475 2.71 -8.02 -12.32
CA SER A 475 2.87 -6.64 -11.85
C SER A 475 1.63 -6.07 -11.15
N SER A 476 0.50 -6.77 -11.09
CA SER A 476 -0.73 -6.28 -10.41
C SER A 476 -0.81 -6.71 -8.94
N GLY A 477 0.32 -6.75 -8.22
CA GLY A 477 0.38 -7.23 -6.85
C GLY A 477 -0.48 -6.41 -5.88
N GLY A 478 -0.47 -5.08 -6.00
CA GLY A 478 -1.32 -4.21 -5.15
C GLY A 478 -2.80 -4.47 -5.36
N SER A 479 -3.25 -4.66 -6.61
CA SER A 479 -4.66 -4.98 -6.92
C SER A 479 -5.10 -6.30 -6.27
N ALA A 480 -4.26 -7.34 -6.33
CA ALA A 480 -4.55 -8.63 -5.72
C ALA A 480 -4.52 -8.56 -4.20
N VAL A 481 -3.49 -7.97 -3.61
CA VAL A 481 -3.36 -7.87 -2.14
C VAL A 481 -4.49 -7.02 -1.54
N ALA A 482 -4.84 -5.89 -2.15
CA ALA A 482 -5.97 -5.07 -1.71
C ALA A 482 -7.30 -5.84 -1.73
N THR A 483 -7.51 -6.69 -2.74
CA THR A 483 -8.74 -7.49 -2.87
C THR A 483 -8.78 -8.64 -1.86
N ALA A 484 -7.67 -9.38 -1.68
CA ALA A 484 -7.58 -10.50 -0.75
C ALA A 484 -7.74 -10.06 0.71
N LEU A 485 -7.14 -8.92 1.07
CA LEU A 485 -7.23 -8.36 2.42
C LEU A 485 -8.52 -7.57 2.68
N SER A 486 -9.49 -7.60 1.76
CA SER A 486 -10.74 -6.81 1.86
C SER A 486 -10.46 -5.33 2.13
N LEU A 487 -9.50 -4.73 1.40
CA LEU A 487 -9.25 -3.29 1.38
C LEU A 487 -10.06 -2.59 0.28
N THR A 488 -10.64 -3.38 -0.63
CA THR A 488 -11.58 -2.95 -1.67
C THR A 488 -12.59 -4.07 -1.96
N GLY A 489 -13.71 -3.73 -2.60
CA GLY A 489 -14.69 -4.70 -3.08
C GLY A 489 -14.10 -5.60 -4.16
N PHE A 490 -13.42 -5.00 -5.13
CA PHE A 490 -12.61 -5.69 -6.16
C PHE A 490 -11.53 -4.74 -6.68
N ALA A 491 -10.67 -5.22 -7.57
CA ALA A 491 -9.69 -4.37 -8.23
C ALA A 491 -9.58 -4.64 -9.73
N MET A 492 -9.09 -3.64 -10.47
CA MET A 492 -8.67 -3.79 -11.85
C MET A 492 -7.14 -3.93 -11.90
N GLY A 493 -6.65 -4.81 -12.76
CA GLY A 493 -5.23 -5.05 -13.00
C GLY A 493 -4.95 -5.24 -14.50
N THR A 494 -3.68 -5.45 -14.86
CA THR A 494 -3.28 -5.66 -16.26
C THR A 494 -2.37 -6.86 -16.43
N GLN A 495 -2.33 -7.42 -17.65
CA GLN A 495 -1.50 -8.56 -18.04
C GLN A 495 -0.90 -8.42 -19.45
N THR A 496 0.42 -8.30 -19.50
CA THR A 496 1.24 -8.47 -20.72
C THR A 496 1.91 -9.84 -20.79
N GLY A 497 2.14 -10.46 -19.64
CA GLY A 497 2.72 -11.79 -19.47
C GLY A 497 1.89 -12.61 -18.50
N VAL A 498 2.19 -12.42 -17.21
CA VAL A 498 1.54 -13.13 -16.10
C VAL A 498 0.83 -12.19 -15.12
N SER A 499 0.77 -10.89 -15.43
CA SER A 499 0.50 -9.83 -14.45
C SER A 499 -0.91 -9.75 -13.86
N LEU A 500 -1.87 -10.55 -14.34
CA LEU A 500 -3.15 -10.82 -13.65
C LEU A 500 -3.10 -12.18 -12.96
N TYR A 501 -2.64 -13.21 -13.69
CA TYR A 501 -2.60 -14.59 -13.24
C TYR A 501 -1.73 -14.82 -12.00
N ALA A 502 -0.45 -14.39 -12.03
CA ALA A 502 0.49 -14.63 -10.93
C ALA A 502 0.02 -13.97 -9.62
N PRO A 503 -0.29 -12.67 -9.56
CA PRO A 503 -0.76 -12.06 -8.32
C PRO A 503 -2.13 -12.59 -7.87
N SER A 504 -3.03 -12.96 -8.79
CA SER A 504 -4.30 -13.60 -8.40
C SER A 504 -4.09 -14.98 -7.79
N THR A 505 -3.16 -15.77 -8.32
CA THR A 505 -2.80 -17.07 -7.74
C THR A 505 -2.22 -16.90 -6.34
N GLY A 506 -1.20 -16.05 -6.18
CA GLY A 506 -0.55 -15.81 -4.89
C GLY A 506 -1.45 -15.16 -3.83
N ALA A 507 -2.61 -14.65 -4.23
CA ALA A 507 -3.61 -14.03 -3.36
C ALA A 507 -4.92 -14.82 -3.26
N SER A 508 -5.01 -16.03 -3.83
CA SER A 508 -6.23 -16.87 -3.83
C SER A 508 -7.46 -16.19 -4.43
N LEU A 509 -7.30 -15.56 -5.61
CA LEU A 509 -8.34 -14.76 -6.28
C LEU A 509 -8.68 -15.31 -7.66
N VAL A 510 -9.85 -14.90 -8.15
CA VAL A 510 -10.37 -15.18 -9.47
C VAL A 510 -10.05 -14.01 -10.41
N SER A 511 -9.59 -14.32 -11.61
CA SER A 511 -9.40 -13.34 -12.69
C SER A 511 -9.72 -13.98 -14.02
N LEU A 512 -10.35 -13.23 -14.92
CA LEU A 512 -10.48 -13.62 -16.33
C LEU A 512 -9.65 -12.65 -17.18
N ARG A 513 -8.57 -13.16 -17.76
CA ARG A 513 -8.01 -12.51 -18.94
C ARG A 513 -8.84 -12.96 -20.12
N GLY A 514 -9.51 -12.06 -20.80
CA GLY A 514 -10.29 -12.39 -21.98
C GLY A 514 -9.48 -12.43 -23.27
N THR A 515 -10.17 -12.71 -24.36
CA THR A 515 -9.66 -12.61 -25.73
C THR A 515 -9.26 -11.16 -26.02
N ASP A 516 -8.14 -10.96 -26.72
CA ASP A 516 -7.70 -9.62 -27.12
C ASP A 516 -8.82 -8.86 -27.84
N GLY A 517 -9.07 -7.61 -27.43
CA GLY A 517 -10.15 -6.77 -27.96
C GLY A 517 -11.50 -6.94 -27.27
N ILE A 518 -11.66 -7.81 -26.27
CA ILE A 518 -12.92 -7.92 -25.52
C ILE A 518 -13.16 -6.75 -24.55
N SER A 519 -12.08 -6.11 -24.09
CA SER A 519 -12.08 -4.96 -23.20
C SER A 519 -11.07 -3.93 -23.69
N SER A 520 -11.33 -2.65 -23.42
CA SER A 520 -10.50 -1.54 -23.87
C SER A 520 -9.25 -1.37 -23.00
N GLY A 521 -8.11 -1.11 -23.66
CA GLY A 521 -6.87 -0.61 -23.07
C GLY A 521 -6.64 0.88 -23.26
N ALA A 522 -7.60 1.64 -23.78
CA ALA A 522 -7.43 3.09 -23.98
C ALA A 522 -7.30 3.85 -22.65
N GLY A 523 -6.33 4.76 -22.58
CA GLY A 523 -5.99 5.50 -21.35
C GLY A 523 -5.30 4.63 -20.29
N VAL A 524 -4.68 3.52 -20.70
CA VAL A 524 -3.87 2.67 -19.83
C VAL A 524 -2.41 2.74 -20.30
N MET A 525 -1.47 3.01 -19.39
CA MET A 525 -0.06 3.08 -19.74
C MET A 525 0.44 1.70 -20.22
N PRO A 526 1.12 1.63 -21.38
CA PRO A 526 1.35 0.38 -22.09
C PRO A 526 2.72 -0.26 -21.76
N LEU A 527 2.83 -1.56 -22.00
CA LEU A 527 4.11 -2.27 -22.04
C LEU A 527 4.38 -2.87 -23.42
N THR A 528 3.41 -3.59 -23.98
CA THR A 528 3.46 -4.14 -25.34
C THR A 528 2.08 -4.07 -25.98
N TRP A 529 1.91 -3.07 -26.84
CA TRP A 529 0.64 -2.82 -27.52
C TRP A 529 0.14 -4.03 -28.34
N LEU A 530 -1.16 -4.35 -28.26
CA LEU A 530 -1.83 -5.57 -28.79
C LEU A 530 -1.40 -6.90 -28.11
N GLN A 531 -0.89 -6.83 -26.89
CA GLN A 531 -0.62 -7.99 -26.03
C GLN A 531 -1.04 -7.71 -24.58
N ASP A 532 -0.96 -6.44 -24.18
CA ASP A 532 -1.55 -5.93 -22.94
C ASP A 532 -3.05 -6.24 -22.85
N PHE A 533 -3.50 -6.57 -21.65
CA PHE A 533 -4.90 -6.87 -21.34
C PHE A 533 -5.27 -6.32 -19.96
N GLU A 534 -6.36 -5.59 -19.90
CA GLU A 534 -6.92 -4.97 -18.71
C GLU A 534 -8.09 -5.80 -18.18
N GLY A 535 -8.00 -6.29 -16.94
CA GLY A 535 -8.95 -7.27 -16.42
C GLY A 535 -9.27 -7.15 -14.93
N PRO A 536 -10.39 -7.75 -14.51
CA PRO A 536 -10.81 -7.75 -13.12
C PRO A 536 -10.04 -8.78 -12.28
N ILE A 537 -9.81 -8.43 -11.02
CA ILE A 537 -9.37 -9.34 -9.96
C ILE A 537 -10.44 -9.30 -8.86
N ALA A 538 -11.07 -10.44 -8.57
CA ALA A 538 -12.18 -10.55 -7.62
C ALA A 538 -12.12 -11.86 -6.81
N ARG A 539 -12.99 -11.99 -5.80
CA ARG A 539 -13.03 -13.17 -4.92
C ARG A 539 -13.78 -14.36 -5.52
N THR A 540 -14.73 -14.11 -6.42
CA THR A 540 -15.59 -15.16 -6.99
C THR A 540 -15.78 -14.99 -8.48
N THR A 541 -16.10 -16.08 -9.18
CA THR A 541 -16.43 -16.02 -10.63
C THR A 541 -17.72 -15.23 -10.88
N SER A 542 -18.67 -15.26 -9.94
CA SER A 542 -19.89 -14.44 -9.99
C SER A 542 -19.58 -12.94 -9.94
N ASP A 543 -18.60 -12.53 -9.13
CA ASP A 543 -18.15 -11.13 -9.08
C ASP A 543 -17.45 -10.73 -10.38
N VAL A 544 -16.60 -11.61 -10.94
CA VAL A 544 -15.97 -11.39 -12.26
C VAL A 544 -17.03 -11.17 -13.34
N ALA A 545 -18.09 -11.97 -13.38
CA ALA A 545 -19.18 -11.81 -14.35
C ALA A 545 -19.83 -10.41 -14.28
N ARG A 546 -20.11 -9.92 -13.05
CA ARG A 546 -20.69 -8.59 -12.84
C ARG A 546 -19.77 -7.46 -13.28
N ILE A 547 -18.46 -7.61 -13.04
CA ILE A 547 -17.48 -6.61 -13.45
C ILE A 547 -17.39 -6.55 -14.97
N LEU A 548 -17.32 -7.71 -15.64
CA LEU A 548 -17.24 -7.78 -17.10
C LEU A 548 -18.47 -7.22 -17.81
N ASN A 549 -19.67 -7.35 -17.23
CA ASN A 549 -20.88 -6.67 -17.72
C ASN A 549 -20.75 -5.14 -17.81
N VAL A 550 -19.89 -4.54 -16.98
CA VAL A 550 -19.64 -3.10 -16.99
C VAL A 550 -18.43 -2.76 -17.84
N THR A 551 -17.34 -3.51 -17.75
CA THR A 551 -16.04 -3.11 -18.30
C THR A 551 -15.81 -3.55 -19.75
N THR A 552 -16.52 -4.57 -20.23
CA THR A 552 -16.40 -5.03 -21.63
C THR A 552 -17.23 -4.17 -22.58
N GLY A 553 -16.79 -4.03 -23.82
CA GLY A 553 -17.51 -3.24 -24.84
C GLY A 553 -16.59 -2.49 -25.78
N THR A 554 -17.17 -1.97 -26.87
CA THR A 554 -16.46 -1.18 -27.90
C THR A 554 -15.93 0.11 -27.29
N ASP A 555 -14.69 0.44 -27.61
CA ASP A 555 -14.11 1.74 -27.33
C ASP A 555 -13.51 2.31 -28.63
N PRO A 556 -14.04 3.42 -29.16
CA PRO A 556 -13.49 4.06 -30.35
C PRO A 556 -12.01 4.45 -30.23
N ASP A 557 -11.52 4.67 -29.02
CA ASP A 557 -10.11 5.00 -28.76
C ASP A 557 -9.20 3.75 -28.78
N ASP A 558 -9.78 2.54 -28.85
CA ASP A 558 -9.04 1.26 -28.91
C ASP A 558 -9.43 0.44 -30.15
N ILE A 559 -8.53 0.46 -31.13
CA ILE A 559 -8.67 -0.27 -32.39
C ILE A 559 -8.86 -1.79 -32.19
N ALA A 560 -8.31 -2.40 -31.13
CA ALA A 560 -8.49 -3.82 -30.88
C ALA A 560 -9.95 -4.15 -30.55
N THR A 561 -10.62 -3.27 -29.80
CA THR A 561 -12.05 -3.45 -29.48
C THR A 561 -12.94 -3.20 -30.69
N VAL A 562 -12.62 -2.20 -31.52
CA VAL A 562 -13.32 -1.93 -32.78
C VAL A 562 -13.20 -3.12 -33.73
N HIS A 563 -12.01 -3.70 -33.83
CA HIS A 563 -11.77 -4.89 -34.66
C HIS A 563 -12.56 -6.11 -34.15
N ALA A 564 -12.60 -6.31 -32.82
CA ALA A 564 -13.34 -7.41 -32.19
C ALA A 564 -14.87 -7.31 -32.33
N ASP A 565 -15.42 -6.09 -32.39
CA ASP A 565 -16.87 -5.87 -32.45
C ASP A 565 -17.52 -6.18 -33.78
N ALA A 566 -16.73 -6.25 -34.85
CA ALA A 566 -17.21 -6.66 -36.16
C ALA A 566 -17.83 -8.08 -36.14
N ASP A 567 -17.48 -8.91 -35.15
CA ASP A 567 -17.85 -10.33 -35.09
C ASP A 567 -18.99 -10.66 -34.09
N HIS A 568 -19.55 -9.67 -33.37
CA HIS A 568 -20.62 -9.85 -32.36
C HIS A 568 -20.36 -10.97 -31.33
N LYS A 569 -19.10 -11.14 -30.89
CA LYS A 569 -18.69 -12.28 -30.04
C LYS A 569 -18.82 -12.06 -28.54
N ARG A 570 -19.13 -10.84 -28.09
CA ARG A 570 -19.26 -10.55 -26.65
C ARG A 570 -20.62 -11.01 -26.11
N PRO A 571 -20.68 -11.66 -24.93
CA PRO A 571 -21.94 -11.96 -24.27
C PRO A 571 -22.71 -10.67 -23.97
N ALA A 572 -24.03 -10.66 -24.19
CA ALA A 572 -24.87 -9.53 -23.78
C ALA A 572 -24.99 -9.43 -22.24
N ASP A 573 -24.92 -10.57 -21.54
CA ASP A 573 -24.84 -10.66 -20.09
C ASP A 573 -23.90 -11.81 -19.71
N TRP A 574 -22.77 -11.47 -19.10
CA TRP A 574 -21.76 -12.42 -18.62
C TRP A 574 -22.28 -13.35 -17.53
N LYS A 575 -23.33 -12.96 -16.79
CA LYS A 575 -23.93 -13.81 -15.75
C LYS A 575 -24.62 -15.05 -16.35
N THR A 576 -24.95 -15.03 -17.64
CA THR A 576 -25.51 -16.20 -18.34
C THR A 576 -24.53 -17.38 -18.42
N ALA A 577 -23.23 -17.12 -18.23
CA ALA A 577 -22.21 -18.15 -18.13
C ALA A 577 -22.22 -18.91 -16.79
N LEU A 578 -22.88 -18.37 -15.75
CA LEU A 578 -22.86 -18.92 -14.40
C LEU A 578 -23.80 -20.12 -14.26
N ASP A 579 -23.42 -21.23 -14.89
CA ASP A 579 -24.11 -22.53 -14.81
C ASP A 579 -23.28 -23.53 -13.98
N PRO A 580 -23.79 -24.03 -12.84
CA PRO A 580 -23.06 -25.00 -12.02
C PRO A 580 -22.81 -26.34 -12.75
N ASN A 581 -23.50 -26.60 -13.86
CA ASN A 581 -23.34 -27.81 -14.67
C ASN A 581 -22.47 -27.59 -15.91
N ALA A 582 -21.80 -26.45 -16.06
CA ALA A 582 -21.06 -26.10 -17.28
C ALA A 582 -19.96 -27.12 -17.65
N LEU A 583 -19.42 -27.85 -16.68
CA LEU A 583 -18.41 -28.91 -16.87
C LEU A 583 -19.01 -30.28 -17.24
N GLN A 584 -20.32 -30.47 -17.15
CA GLN A 584 -20.94 -31.77 -17.38
C GLN A 584 -20.74 -32.24 -18.84
N GLY A 585 -20.11 -33.41 -18.99
CA GLY A 585 -19.80 -34.03 -20.28
C GLY A 585 -18.67 -33.34 -21.05
N LYS A 586 -17.96 -32.38 -20.46
CA LYS A 586 -16.84 -31.67 -21.10
C LYS A 586 -15.56 -32.46 -21.01
N LYS A 587 -14.72 -32.35 -22.04
CA LYS A 587 -13.37 -32.91 -22.07
C LYS A 587 -12.37 -31.80 -21.76
N ILE A 588 -11.72 -31.89 -20.61
CA ILE A 588 -10.75 -30.90 -20.17
C ILE A 588 -9.35 -31.47 -20.37
N GLY A 589 -8.59 -30.86 -21.27
CA GLY A 589 -7.22 -31.20 -21.56
C GLY A 589 -6.27 -30.81 -20.44
N TYR A 590 -5.17 -31.54 -20.23
CA TYR A 590 -4.02 -31.06 -19.46
C TYR A 590 -2.73 -31.44 -20.19
N VAL A 591 -1.74 -30.55 -20.16
CA VAL A 591 -0.42 -30.82 -20.77
C VAL A 591 0.50 -31.41 -19.68
N PRO A 592 0.90 -32.70 -19.73
CA PRO A 592 1.66 -33.31 -18.65
C PRO A 592 2.96 -32.56 -18.31
N SER A 593 3.69 -32.09 -19.32
CA SER A 593 4.94 -31.32 -19.11
C SER A 593 4.72 -29.96 -18.45
N ALA A 594 3.52 -29.38 -18.50
CA ALA A 594 3.22 -28.15 -17.77
C ALA A 594 3.27 -28.38 -16.24
N PHE A 595 2.95 -29.61 -15.79
CA PHE A 595 2.98 -30.01 -14.39
C PHE A 595 4.32 -30.67 -14.02
N ASP A 596 4.88 -31.50 -14.90
CA ASP A 596 5.96 -32.45 -14.56
C ASP A 596 7.36 -32.07 -15.05
N ALA A 597 7.55 -30.96 -15.78
CA ALA A 597 8.86 -30.59 -16.33
C ALA A 597 9.86 -30.10 -15.27
N SER A 598 11.07 -30.67 -15.24
CA SER A 598 12.22 -30.41 -14.33
C SER A 598 12.87 -29.00 -14.43
N PRO A 599 13.62 -28.51 -13.41
CA PRO A 599 13.21 -28.19 -12.05
C PRO A 599 12.99 -26.68 -11.85
N SER A 600 11.83 -26.30 -11.33
CA SER A 600 11.60 -25.01 -10.65
C SER A 600 11.71 -25.18 -9.13
N TYR A 601 11.87 -24.09 -8.37
CA TYR A 601 11.70 -24.10 -6.89
C TYR A 601 10.46 -24.92 -6.52
N GLY A 602 10.50 -25.62 -5.39
CA GLY A 602 9.33 -26.34 -4.87
C GLY A 602 8.79 -27.53 -5.68
N GLN A 603 9.42 -28.00 -6.76
CA GLN A 603 8.80 -29.12 -7.52
C GLN A 603 8.61 -30.42 -6.73
N GLU A 604 9.50 -30.71 -5.78
CA GLU A 604 9.44 -31.88 -4.91
C GLU A 604 8.71 -31.58 -3.58
N ASP A 605 8.01 -30.45 -3.49
CA ASP A 605 7.41 -29.94 -2.26
C ASP A 605 5.94 -30.40 -2.06
N GLY A 606 5.42 -31.18 -3.00
CA GLY A 606 4.04 -31.70 -3.00
C GLY A 606 3.00 -30.77 -3.65
N THR A 607 3.37 -29.58 -4.12
CA THR A 607 2.45 -28.66 -4.82
C THR A 607 1.85 -29.26 -6.08
N ILE A 608 2.66 -29.95 -6.90
CA ILE A 608 2.19 -30.59 -8.14
C ILE A 608 1.18 -31.70 -7.84
N ASP A 609 1.47 -32.54 -6.85
CA ASP A 609 0.57 -33.62 -6.45
C ASP A 609 -0.75 -33.06 -5.90
N ALA A 610 -0.68 -32.00 -5.09
CA ALA A 610 -1.85 -31.31 -4.57
C ALA A 610 -2.71 -30.71 -5.70
N LEU A 611 -2.09 -30.13 -6.74
CA LEU A 611 -2.77 -29.62 -7.93
C LEU A 611 -3.40 -30.72 -8.78
N LYS A 612 -2.66 -31.79 -9.07
CA LYS A 612 -3.18 -32.93 -9.84
C LYS A 612 -4.33 -33.62 -9.10
N ALA A 613 -4.30 -33.65 -7.77
CA ALA A 613 -5.42 -34.15 -6.97
C ALA A 613 -6.72 -33.36 -7.21
N ARG A 614 -6.65 -32.09 -7.63
CA ARG A 614 -7.83 -31.27 -7.99
C ARG A 614 -8.48 -31.69 -9.31
N PHE A 615 -7.85 -32.56 -10.09
CA PHE A 615 -8.50 -33.17 -11.25
C PHE A 615 -9.71 -34.04 -10.85
N ASN A 616 -9.72 -34.57 -9.62
CA ASN A 616 -10.87 -35.29 -9.10
C ASN A 616 -12.09 -34.38 -8.91
N ASP A 617 -11.88 -33.10 -8.61
CA ASP A 617 -12.98 -32.13 -8.49
C ASP A 617 -13.57 -31.81 -9.87
N LEU A 618 -12.74 -31.68 -10.90
CA LEU A 618 -13.19 -31.56 -12.29
C LEU A 618 -14.02 -32.77 -12.73
N ILE A 619 -13.57 -33.98 -12.38
CA ILE A 619 -14.30 -35.23 -12.68
C ILE A 619 -15.62 -35.27 -11.91
N ALA A 620 -15.64 -34.88 -10.64
CA ALA A 620 -16.85 -34.81 -9.82
C ALA A 620 -17.86 -33.79 -10.35
N ALA A 621 -17.39 -32.68 -10.95
CA ALA A 621 -18.21 -31.72 -11.68
C ALA A 621 -18.70 -32.23 -13.06
N GLY A 622 -18.39 -33.47 -13.42
CA GLY A 622 -18.87 -34.14 -14.63
C GLY A 622 -17.97 -34.02 -15.86
N ALA A 623 -16.75 -33.48 -15.71
CA ALA A 623 -15.78 -33.44 -16.81
C ALA A 623 -14.99 -34.74 -16.96
N THR A 624 -14.34 -34.91 -18.10
CA THR A 624 -13.33 -35.96 -18.36
C THR A 624 -11.97 -35.31 -18.58
N MET A 625 -10.96 -35.75 -17.84
CA MET A 625 -9.59 -35.26 -18.02
C MET A 625 -8.88 -35.98 -19.18
N VAL A 626 -8.24 -35.22 -20.07
CA VAL A 626 -7.59 -35.74 -21.27
C VAL A 626 -6.13 -35.28 -21.32
N PRO A 627 -5.13 -36.18 -21.35
CA PRO A 627 -3.75 -35.77 -21.55
C PRO A 627 -3.54 -35.25 -22.98
N VAL A 628 -2.99 -34.06 -23.11
CA VAL A 628 -2.61 -33.45 -24.40
C VAL A 628 -1.09 -33.55 -24.55
N THR A 629 -0.64 -34.48 -25.38
CA THR A 629 0.79 -34.80 -25.58
C THR A 629 1.37 -34.20 -26.86
N ALA A 630 0.52 -33.75 -27.79
CA ALA A 630 0.96 -33.05 -28.99
C ALA A 630 1.68 -31.74 -28.61
N ALA A 631 2.75 -31.41 -29.33
CA ALA A 631 3.49 -30.18 -29.11
C ALA A 631 2.60 -28.96 -29.36
N ALA A 632 2.75 -27.93 -28.51
CA ALA A 632 2.02 -26.68 -28.66
C ALA A 632 2.36 -26.01 -30.02
N PRO A 633 1.39 -25.32 -30.66
CA PRO A 633 1.64 -24.63 -31.92
C PRO A 633 2.70 -23.53 -31.77
N ALA A 634 3.63 -23.48 -32.73
CA ALA A 634 4.59 -22.39 -32.84
C ALA A 634 3.89 -21.07 -33.24
N SER A 635 4.40 -19.95 -32.74
CA SER A 635 3.97 -18.62 -33.17
C SER A 635 4.14 -18.48 -34.69
N PRO A 636 3.15 -17.93 -35.42
CA PRO A 636 3.34 -17.49 -36.79
C PRO A 636 4.41 -16.39 -36.86
N ALA A 637 5.06 -16.27 -38.02
CA ALA A 637 6.00 -15.19 -38.28
C ALA A 637 5.22 -13.90 -38.56
N THR A 638 5.51 -12.82 -37.81
CA THR A 638 4.93 -11.49 -38.05
C THR A 638 5.53 -10.80 -39.27
N GLY A 639 6.64 -11.34 -39.81
CA GLY A 639 7.49 -10.65 -40.79
C GLY A 639 8.30 -9.52 -40.15
N THR A 640 9.04 -8.77 -40.97
CA THR A 640 9.81 -7.62 -40.49
C THR A 640 8.87 -6.44 -40.24
N LEU A 641 8.89 -5.93 -39.00
CA LEU A 641 8.24 -4.68 -38.60
C LEU A 641 9.23 -3.52 -38.79
N THR A 642 8.72 -2.35 -39.20
CA THR A 642 9.54 -1.14 -39.34
C THR A 642 9.55 -0.26 -38.09
N GLY A 643 8.60 -0.48 -37.18
CA GLY A 643 8.49 0.21 -35.88
C GLY A 643 8.46 -0.74 -34.68
N SER A 644 8.27 -0.16 -33.49
CA SER A 644 8.20 -0.88 -32.22
C SER A 644 6.77 -0.89 -31.65
N ARG A 645 6.32 -2.05 -31.16
CA ARG A 645 5.04 -2.20 -30.44
C ARG A 645 5.02 -1.42 -29.12
N THR A 646 6.15 -1.33 -28.43
CA THR A 646 6.26 -0.56 -27.19
C THR A 646 6.14 0.93 -27.48
N GLU A 647 6.86 1.43 -28.48
CA GLU A 647 6.77 2.85 -28.85
C GLU A 647 5.37 3.19 -29.39
N GLU A 648 4.78 2.36 -30.25
CA GLU A 648 3.42 2.58 -30.74
C GLU A 648 2.39 2.65 -29.61
N GLY A 649 2.53 1.79 -28.59
CA GLY A 649 1.70 1.87 -27.39
C GLY A 649 1.81 3.21 -26.71
N TRP A 650 3.04 3.64 -26.37
CA TRP A 650 3.27 4.91 -25.67
C TRP A 650 2.78 6.10 -26.48
N GLN A 651 3.02 6.11 -27.79
CA GLN A 651 2.54 7.17 -28.68
C GLN A 651 1.01 7.24 -28.70
N ARG A 652 0.33 6.09 -28.76
CA ARG A 652 -1.14 6.05 -28.65
C ARG A 652 -1.64 6.56 -27.30
N TYR A 653 -0.96 6.23 -26.20
CA TYR A 653 -1.30 6.78 -24.89
C TYR A 653 -1.14 8.31 -24.89
N PHE A 654 0.00 8.83 -25.37
CA PHE A 654 0.24 10.28 -25.45
C PHE A 654 -0.75 11.01 -26.36
N ASP A 655 -1.15 10.42 -27.49
CA ASP A 655 -2.13 10.99 -28.43
C ASP A 655 -3.49 11.26 -27.76
N LEU A 656 -3.81 10.61 -26.62
CA LEU A 656 -5.04 10.83 -25.84
C LEU A 656 -4.96 12.04 -24.89
N HIS A 657 -3.80 12.70 -24.80
CA HIS A 657 -3.53 13.79 -23.86
C HIS A 657 -3.07 15.05 -24.58
N ALA A 658 -3.61 16.20 -24.17
CA ALA A 658 -3.18 17.47 -24.74
C ALA A 658 -1.74 17.85 -24.35
N ASN A 659 -1.32 17.50 -23.13
CA ASN A 659 -0.02 17.88 -22.57
C ASN A 659 0.62 16.70 -21.78
N PRO A 660 1.00 15.59 -22.43
CA PRO A 660 1.67 14.50 -21.74
C PRO A 660 3.05 14.94 -21.21
N PRO A 661 3.53 14.40 -20.08
CA PRO A 661 4.79 14.84 -19.47
C PRO A 661 6.04 14.35 -20.23
N TYR A 662 5.85 13.40 -21.14
CA TYR A 662 6.89 12.79 -21.97
C TYR A 662 6.33 12.56 -23.37
N HIS A 663 7.23 12.44 -24.35
CA HIS A 663 6.86 12.25 -25.75
C HIS A 663 7.35 10.96 -26.37
N THR A 664 8.23 10.20 -25.72
CA THR A 664 8.71 8.88 -26.20
C THR A 664 8.95 7.92 -25.04
N ALA A 665 8.94 6.62 -25.32
CA ALA A 665 9.30 5.61 -24.30
C ALA A 665 10.76 5.78 -23.83
N SER A 666 11.64 6.16 -24.75
CA SER A 666 13.06 6.41 -24.46
C SER A 666 13.26 7.55 -23.46
N GLU A 667 12.49 8.62 -23.56
CA GLU A 667 12.58 9.76 -22.65
C GLU A 667 12.24 9.34 -21.22
N ILE A 668 11.14 8.60 -21.05
CA ILE A 668 10.71 8.03 -19.76
C ILE A 668 11.82 7.15 -19.17
N LEU A 669 12.25 6.14 -19.91
CA LEU A 669 13.19 5.12 -19.43
C LEU A 669 14.60 5.67 -19.18
N SER A 670 14.94 6.84 -19.73
CA SER A 670 16.21 7.53 -19.47
C SER A 670 16.20 8.36 -18.17
N SER A 671 15.02 8.61 -17.60
CA SER A 671 14.87 9.45 -16.41
C SER A 671 15.67 8.90 -15.22
N PRO A 672 16.39 9.74 -14.47
CA PRO A 672 17.10 9.30 -13.26
C PRO A 672 16.15 8.91 -12.13
N LYS A 673 14.85 9.22 -12.25
CA LYS A 673 13.81 8.86 -11.28
C LYS A 673 13.28 7.42 -11.47
N VAL A 674 13.64 6.76 -12.57
CA VAL A 674 13.29 5.35 -12.84
C VAL A 674 14.20 4.42 -12.03
N LEU A 675 13.66 3.30 -11.54
CA LEU A 675 14.45 2.31 -10.81
C LEU A 675 15.62 1.82 -11.70
N PRO A 676 16.86 1.67 -11.16
CA PRO A 676 18.06 1.42 -11.95
C PRO A 676 17.99 0.22 -12.91
N TYR A 677 17.24 -0.82 -12.56
CA TYR A 677 17.08 -2.04 -13.36
C TYR A 677 15.98 -1.94 -14.43
N ASN A 678 15.11 -0.93 -14.35
CA ASN A 678 14.17 -0.58 -15.42
C ASN A 678 14.70 0.56 -16.31
N ARG A 679 15.66 1.34 -15.80
CA ARG A 679 16.25 2.46 -16.53
C ARG A 679 17.07 1.97 -17.72
N GLY A 680 16.93 2.64 -18.86
CA GLY A 680 17.68 2.30 -20.07
C GLY A 680 17.89 3.50 -20.98
N THR A 681 19.05 3.54 -21.64
CA THR A 681 19.30 4.44 -22.78
C THR A 681 18.83 3.75 -24.05
N GLN A 682 17.53 3.84 -24.34
CA GLN A 682 16.98 3.35 -25.61
C GLN A 682 17.35 4.33 -26.73
N ASN A 683 17.58 3.84 -27.94
CA ASN A 683 17.44 4.71 -29.11
C ASN A 683 15.93 4.94 -29.30
N PRO A 684 15.48 6.16 -29.63
CA PRO A 684 14.09 6.39 -30.01
C PRO A 684 13.69 5.41 -31.11
N ALA A 685 12.69 4.58 -30.83
CA ALA A 685 12.14 3.67 -31.82
C ALA A 685 11.11 4.42 -32.69
N ALA A 686 10.85 3.92 -33.89
CA ALA A 686 9.79 4.44 -34.73
C ALA A 686 8.42 3.87 -34.31
N ARG A 687 7.36 4.66 -34.52
CA ARG A 687 5.96 4.19 -34.53
C ARG A 687 5.75 3.09 -35.56
N LEU A 688 4.71 2.28 -35.35
CA LEU A 688 4.31 1.28 -36.33
C LEU A 688 3.60 1.96 -37.50
N THR A 689 3.87 1.49 -38.72
CA THR A 689 3.08 1.88 -39.90
C THR A 689 1.74 1.14 -39.93
N ALA A 690 0.77 1.62 -40.71
CA ALA A 690 -0.49 0.89 -40.91
C ALA A 690 -0.26 -0.55 -41.39
N ALA A 691 0.70 -0.76 -42.31
CA ALA A 691 1.07 -2.09 -42.78
C ALA A 691 1.68 -2.98 -41.68
N ASP A 692 2.42 -2.41 -40.72
CA ASP A 692 2.94 -3.15 -39.58
C ASP A 692 1.81 -3.54 -38.60
N ILE A 693 0.83 -2.65 -38.41
CA ILE A 693 -0.37 -2.93 -37.60
C ILE A 693 -1.14 -4.10 -38.21
N ASP A 694 -1.39 -4.10 -39.52
CA ASP A 694 -2.09 -5.18 -40.22
C ASP A 694 -1.36 -6.52 -40.09
N LYS A 695 -0.03 -6.53 -40.20
CA LYS A 695 0.80 -7.74 -39.98
C LYS A 695 0.63 -8.29 -38.57
N ILE A 696 0.61 -7.42 -37.56
CA ILE A 696 0.43 -7.85 -36.17
C ILE A 696 -0.95 -8.49 -36.02
N PHE A 697 -2.03 -7.84 -36.44
CA PHE A 697 -3.37 -8.43 -36.37
C PHE A 697 -3.45 -9.78 -37.09
N ALA A 698 -2.95 -9.86 -38.33
CA ALA A 698 -2.92 -11.12 -39.08
C ALA A 698 -2.15 -12.23 -38.33
N GLN A 699 -1.01 -11.91 -37.74
CA GLN A 699 -0.23 -12.85 -36.94
C GLN A 699 -0.96 -13.27 -35.65
N ARG A 700 -1.62 -12.34 -34.95
CA ARG A 700 -2.44 -12.64 -33.76
C ARG A 700 -3.56 -13.61 -34.10
N ASP A 701 -4.29 -13.36 -35.17
CA ASP A 701 -5.47 -14.14 -35.55
C ASP A 701 -5.08 -15.51 -36.10
N GLU A 702 -4.01 -15.60 -36.89
CA GLU A 702 -3.44 -16.88 -37.30
C GLU A 702 -3.02 -17.69 -36.07
N TYR A 703 -2.41 -17.06 -35.05
CA TYR A 703 -1.98 -17.79 -33.87
C TYR A 703 -3.18 -18.35 -33.07
N LYS A 704 -4.23 -17.54 -32.88
CA LYS A 704 -5.50 -18.00 -32.28
C LYS A 704 -6.10 -19.16 -33.07
N ALA A 705 -6.09 -19.11 -34.41
CA ALA A 705 -6.58 -20.18 -35.27
C ALA A 705 -5.77 -21.48 -35.14
N ARG A 706 -4.43 -21.39 -35.06
CA ARG A 706 -3.56 -22.56 -34.80
C ARG A 706 -3.88 -23.22 -33.46
N TRP A 707 -4.11 -22.43 -32.41
CA TRP A 707 -4.51 -22.95 -31.10
C TRP A 707 -5.90 -23.57 -31.08
N LYS A 708 -6.85 -22.99 -31.82
CA LYS A 708 -8.16 -23.61 -32.03
C LYS A 708 -8.01 -24.99 -32.68
N THR A 709 -7.27 -25.10 -33.78
CA THR A 709 -7.01 -26.38 -34.46
C THR A 709 -6.33 -27.37 -33.53
N TYR A 710 -5.40 -26.92 -32.69
CA TYR A 710 -4.74 -27.77 -31.69
C TYR A 710 -5.71 -28.37 -30.68
N MET A 711 -6.60 -27.55 -30.08
CA MET A 711 -7.63 -28.04 -29.15
C MET A 711 -8.67 -28.94 -29.82
N ASP A 712 -9.09 -28.61 -31.04
CA ASP A 712 -10.03 -29.42 -31.83
C ASP A 712 -9.43 -30.79 -32.17
N THR A 713 -8.16 -30.82 -32.58
CA THR A 713 -7.43 -32.06 -32.89
C THR A 713 -7.27 -32.93 -31.64
N ALA A 714 -7.01 -32.33 -30.49
CA ALA A 714 -6.94 -33.04 -29.22
C ALA A 714 -8.33 -33.49 -28.70
N GLY A 715 -9.42 -32.98 -29.29
CA GLY A 715 -10.78 -33.32 -28.90
C GLY A 715 -11.15 -32.81 -27.51
N VAL A 716 -10.67 -31.62 -27.12
CA VAL A 716 -10.90 -31.02 -25.79
C VAL A 716 -11.67 -29.70 -25.88
N ASP A 717 -12.49 -29.41 -24.87
CA ASP A 717 -13.26 -28.18 -24.76
C ASP A 717 -12.41 -27.01 -24.22
N ALA A 718 -11.44 -27.30 -23.35
CA ALA A 718 -10.46 -26.36 -22.80
C ALA A 718 -9.20 -27.12 -22.39
N ILE A 719 -8.13 -26.40 -22.05
CA ILE A 719 -6.92 -26.97 -21.43
C ILE A 719 -6.71 -26.32 -20.06
N VAL A 720 -6.47 -27.12 -19.02
CA VAL A 720 -6.06 -26.63 -17.71
C VAL A 720 -4.54 -26.66 -17.56
N TYR A 721 -4.02 -25.59 -16.95
CA TYR A 721 -2.63 -25.45 -16.56
C TYR A 721 -2.53 -25.20 -15.06
N PRO A 722 -1.40 -25.56 -14.41
CA PRO A 722 -1.19 -25.16 -13.04
C PRO A 722 -1.03 -23.64 -12.98
N GLY A 723 -1.46 -23.03 -11.87
CA GLY A 723 -0.94 -21.74 -11.47
C GLY A 723 0.54 -21.90 -11.15
N PHE A 724 0.86 -22.11 -9.87
CA PHE A 724 2.23 -22.39 -9.46
C PHE A 724 2.53 -23.87 -9.34
N ARG A 725 3.80 -24.20 -9.40
CA ARG A 725 4.40 -25.53 -9.22
C ARG A 725 5.28 -25.55 -7.98
N SER A 726 5.17 -24.52 -7.16
CA SER A 726 6.09 -24.17 -6.08
C SER A 726 5.41 -23.29 -5.04
N ASP A 727 5.99 -23.27 -3.84
CA ASP A 727 5.84 -22.20 -2.87
C ASP A 727 6.17 -20.80 -3.45
N VAL A 728 5.66 -19.76 -2.78
CA VAL A 728 6.00 -18.34 -3.06
C VAL A 728 7.30 -17.96 -2.35
N TYR A 729 8.17 -17.20 -3.00
CA TYR A 729 9.50 -16.84 -2.47
C TYR A 729 9.54 -15.47 -1.77
N ASP A 730 10.60 -15.24 -0.96
CA ASP A 730 10.76 -14.00 -0.17
C ASP A 730 10.94 -12.74 -1.03
N ASN A 731 10.40 -11.63 -0.56
CA ASN A 731 10.34 -10.39 -1.33
C ASN A 731 11.70 -9.68 -1.48
N ASP A 732 12.67 -10.02 -0.63
CA ASP A 732 13.98 -9.40 -0.57
C ASP A 732 15.06 -10.12 -1.39
N GLY A 733 14.71 -11.23 -2.03
CA GLY A 733 15.53 -11.85 -3.07
C GLY A 733 15.57 -10.99 -4.34
N ALA A 734 16.65 -11.10 -5.12
CA ALA A 734 16.70 -10.61 -6.51
C ALA A 734 16.56 -11.76 -7.53
N GLN A 735 16.07 -12.91 -7.07
CA GLN A 735 16.00 -14.16 -7.81
C GLN A 735 14.53 -14.49 -8.08
N THR A 736 14.14 -14.66 -9.35
CA THR A 736 12.83 -15.27 -9.64
C THR A 736 12.95 -16.77 -9.42
N LEU A 737 12.36 -17.26 -8.34
CA LEU A 737 12.41 -18.67 -7.99
C LEU A 737 11.07 -19.37 -8.24
N SER A 738 9.95 -18.65 -8.19
CA SER A 738 8.62 -19.22 -8.44
C SER A 738 8.47 -19.73 -9.86
N SER A 739 7.55 -20.67 -10.05
CA SER A 739 7.17 -21.12 -11.38
C SER A 739 6.17 -20.20 -12.10
N ASP A 740 6.06 -18.93 -11.69
CA ASP A 740 5.08 -17.95 -12.19
C ASP A 740 5.10 -17.84 -13.71
N ARG A 741 6.26 -18.04 -14.35
CA ARG A 741 6.41 -18.04 -15.82
C ARG A 741 6.64 -19.41 -16.44
N ASN A 742 6.85 -20.46 -15.64
CA ASN A 742 7.34 -21.74 -16.13
C ASN A 742 6.24 -22.78 -16.36
N SER A 743 4.97 -22.48 -16.04
CA SER A 743 3.83 -23.37 -16.28
C SER A 743 3.42 -23.47 -17.76
N GLY A 744 4.05 -22.71 -18.67
CA GLY A 744 3.88 -22.87 -20.11
C GLY A 744 2.51 -22.46 -20.66
N VAL A 745 1.75 -21.69 -19.87
CA VAL A 745 0.39 -21.27 -20.24
C VAL A 745 0.45 -20.31 -21.42
N PRO A 746 -0.31 -20.54 -22.51
CA PRO A 746 -0.32 -19.69 -23.69
C PRO A 746 -1.21 -18.45 -23.47
N THR A 747 -0.95 -17.70 -22.39
CA THR A 747 -1.73 -16.54 -21.98
C THR A 747 -1.58 -15.41 -23.00
N SER A 748 -0.73 -14.43 -22.71
CA SER A 748 -0.64 -13.15 -23.41
C SER A 748 -0.17 -13.27 -24.86
N ASN A 749 0.80 -14.16 -25.09
CA ASN A 749 1.43 -14.34 -26.39
C ASN A 749 0.48 -14.82 -27.49
N VAL A 750 -0.70 -15.34 -27.16
CA VAL A 750 -1.70 -15.80 -28.15
C VAL A 750 -2.97 -14.95 -28.16
N GLY A 751 -3.38 -14.43 -26.99
CA GLY A 751 -4.62 -13.64 -26.93
C GLY A 751 -5.86 -14.49 -26.66
N LEU A 752 -5.68 -15.63 -25.98
CA LEU A 752 -6.76 -16.54 -25.61
C LEU A 752 -7.35 -16.19 -24.24
N PRO A 753 -8.66 -16.47 -24.03
CA PRO A 753 -9.28 -16.32 -22.74
C PRO A 753 -8.68 -17.34 -21.75
N THR A 754 -8.28 -16.84 -20.59
CA THR A 754 -7.68 -17.61 -19.50
C THR A 754 -8.36 -17.23 -18.20
N LEU A 755 -9.13 -18.15 -17.62
CA LEU A 755 -9.70 -18.00 -16.29
C LEU A 755 -8.77 -18.61 -15.25
N ILE A 756 -8.35 -17.80 -14.28
CA ILE A 756 -7.60 -18.22 -13.10
C ILE A 756 -8.59 -18.48 -11.97
N LEU A 757 -8.58 -19.69 -11.41
CA LEU A 757 -9.47 -20.09 -10.31
C LEU A 757 -8.66 -20.67 -9.15
N PRO A 758 -8.83 -20.19 -7.92
CA PRO A 758 -8.17 -20.75 -6.74
C PRO A 758 -8.77 -22.12 -6.40
N VAL A 759 -7.90 -23.08 -6.03
CA VAL A 759 -8.25 -24.49 -5.79
C VAL A 759 -7.68 -25.01 -4.47
N GLY A 760 -7.56 -24.13 -3.48
CA GLY A 760 -7.10 -24.45 -2.12
C GLY A 760 -5.64 -24.09 -1.89
N ALA A 761 -5.01 -24.79 -0.94
CA ALA A 761 -3.62 -24.56 -0.53
C ALA A 761 -2.74 -25.78 -0.82
N ASN A 762 -1.45 -25.53 -1.06
CA ASN A 762 -0.45 -26.58 -1.10
C ASN A 762 -0.13 -27.08 0.34
N PRO A 763 0.71 -28.12 0.50
CA PRO A 763 1.06 -28.67 1.82
C PRO A 763 1.70 -27.67 2.81
N HIS A 764 2.19 -26.52 2.35
CA HIS A 764 2.80 -25.46 3.16
C HIS A 764 1.89 -24.26 3.38
N GLY A 765 0.61 -24.34 2.96
CA GLY A 765 -0.38 -23.31 3.15
C GLY A 765 -0.34 -22.18 2.11
N ASP A 766 0.45 -22.29 1.04
CA ASP A 766 0.43 -21.31 -0.05
C ASP A 766 -0.77 -21.53 -0.99
N PRO A 767 -1.43 -20.47 -1.46
CA PRO A 767 -2.54 -20.59 -2.40
C PRO A 767 -2.14 -21.29 -3.72
N MET A 768 -3.04 -22.14 -4.21
CA MET A 768 -2.94 -22.80 -5.52
C MET A 768 -4.08 -22.35 -6.44
N SER A 769 -3.84 -22.38 -7.75
CA SER A 769 -4.87 -22.14 -8.77
C SER A 769 -4.76 -23.11 -9.94
N LEU A 770 -5.88 -23.31 -10.63
CA LEU A 770 -5.92 -23.87 -11.98
C LEU A 770 -6.31 -22.77 -12.97
N GLN A 771 -5.74 -22.85 -14.17
CA GLN A 771 -5.99 -21.90 -15.25
C GLN A 771 -6.71 -22.60 -16.41
N PHE A 772 -7.97 -22.27 -16.66
CA PHE A 772 -8.70 -22.73 -17.84
C PHE A 772 -8.38 -21.85 -19.04
N VAL A 773 -7.77 -22.44 -20.07
CA VAL A 773 -7.47 -21.78 -21.34
C VAL A 773 -8.45 -22.27 -22.39
N GLY A 774 -9.16 -21.33 -23.00
CA GLY A 774 -10.15 -21.59 -24.04
C GLY A 774 -9.68 -21.20 -25.43
N ARG A 775 -10.55 -21.43 -26.41
CA ARG A 775 -10.40 -20.87 -27.77
C ARG A 775 -10.68 -19.36 -27.70
N ALA A 776 -10.17 -18.61 -28.67
CA ALA A 776 -10.56 -17.20 -28.83
C ALA A 776 -12.09 -17.11 -28.91
N TRP A 777 -12.67 -16.18 -28.17
CA TRP A 777 -14.11 -15.92 -28.04
C TRP A 777 -14.93 -16.97 -27.27
N ASP A 778 -14.29 -17.98 -26.66
CA ASP A 778 -14.93 -18.88 -25.70
C ASP A 778 -14.86 -18.33 -24.25
N ASP A 779 -14.68 -17.03 -24.08
CA ASP A 779 -14.51 -16.34 -22.79
C ASP A 779 -15.61 -16.69 -21.78
N ALA A 780 -16.87 -16.62 -22.19
CA ALA A 780 -18.02 -16.99 -21.35
C ALA A 780 -17.98 -18.46 -20.95
N LYS A 781 -17.51 -19.37 -21.83
CA LYS A 781 -17.35 -20.78 -21.47
C LYS A 781 -16.26 -20.96 -20.41
N MET A 782 -15.15 -20.23 -20.51
CA MET A 782 -14.09 -20.30 -19.50
C MET A 782 -14.60 -19.82 -18.14
N LEU A 783 -15.35 -18.72 -18.12
CA LEU A 783 -16.01 -18.25 -16.90
C LEU A 783 -16.97 -19.30 -16.33
N GLY A 784 -17.79 -19.93 -17.18
CA GLY A 784 -18.71 -20.99 -16.76
C GLY A 784 -18.01 -22.25 -16.24
N PHE A 785 -16.93 -22.69 -16.87
CA PHE A 785 -16.14 -23.84 -16.40
C PHE A 785 -15.53 -23.57 -15.03
N GLY A 786 -15.01 -22.36 -14.80
CA GLY A 786 -14.54 -22.00 -13.48
C GLY A 786 -15.65 -21.87 -12.45
N TYR A 787 -16.81 -21.32 -12.81
CA TYR A 787 -17.95 -21.25 -11.90
C TYR A 787 -18.40 -22.65 -11.49
N ALA A 788 -18.55 -23.59 -12.44
CA ALA A 788 -18.89 -24.97 -12.12
C ALA A 788 -17.88 -25.62 -11.17
N LEU A 789 -16.57 -25.41 -11.37
CA LEU A 789 -15.54 -25.90 -10.45
C LEU A 789 -15.58 -25.19 -9.09
N GLU A 790 -15.78 -23.86 -9.06
CA GLU A 790 -15.93 -23.07 -7.83
C GLU A 790 -17.11 -23.59 -6.98
N GLN A 791 -18.25 -23.87 -7.62
CA GLN A 791 -19.43 -24.45 -6.98
C GLN A 791 -19.18 -25.87 -6.49
N GLN A 792 -18.49 -26.70 -7.28
CA GLN A 792 -18.11 -28.07 -6.90
C GLN A 792 -17.21 -28.08 -5.66
N LEU A 793 -16.29 -27.10 -5.53
CA LEU A 793 -15.39 -26.97 -4.39
C LEU A 793 -16.09 -26.47 -3.12
N GLY A 794 -17.30 -25.91 -3.23
CA GLY A 794 -18.09 -25.47 -2.07
C GLY A 794 -17.38 -24.45 -1.17
N GLY A 795 -16.52 -23.61 -1.75
CA GLY A 795 -15.70 -22.64 -1.02
C GLY A 795 -14.33 -23.14 -0.55
N ALA A 796 -14.04 -24.45 -0.64
CA ALA A 796 -12.73 -25.00 -0.27
C ALA A 796 -11.58 -24.53 -1.19
N GLY A 797 -11.92 -23.98 -2.36
CA GLY A 797 -10.95 -23.43 -3.30
C GLY A 797 -10.36 -22.07 -2.88
N HIS A 798 -11.13 -21.25 -2.16
CA HIS A 798 -10.75 -19.88 -1.81
C HIS A 798 -10.23 -19.78 -0.39
N LEU A 799 -9.05 -19.19 -0.22
CA LEU A 799 -8.41 -18.98 1.08
C LEU A 799 -8.64 -17.56 1.57
N VAL A 800 -8.80 -17.38 2.89
CA VAL A 800 -8.98 -16.06 3.51
C VAL A 800 -7.73 -15.73 4.34
N PRO A 801 -7.01 -14.64 4.06
CA PRO A 801 -5.80 -14.30 4.78
C PRO A 801 -6.10 -13.86 6.22
N ALA A 802 -5.46 -14.51 7.20
CA ALA A 802 -5.57 -14.17 8.62
C ALA A 802 -4.77 -12.90 9.01
N THR A 803 -3.96 -12.41 8.09
CA THR A 803 -3.01 -11.31 8.31
C THR A 803 -3.69 -9.93 8.35
N ALA A 804 -4.94 -9.78 7.90
CA ALA A 804 -5.73 -8.54 8.04
C ALA A 804 -7.12 -8.87 8.59
N PRO A 805 -7.25 -9.17 9.90
CA PRO A 805 -8.51 -9.61 10.49
C PRO A 805 -9.59 -8.51 10.43
N LYS A 806 -10.81 -8.85 10.87
CA LYS A 806 -11.89 -7.88 11.02
C LYS A 806 -11.53 -6.79 12.04
N LEU A 807 -11.90 -5.54 11.74
CA LEU A 807 -11.77 -4.42 12.68
C LEU A 807 -12.90 -4.43 13.71
N ALA A 808 -12.57 -4.07 14.95
CA ALA A 808 -13.59 -3.86 15.98
C ALA A 808 -14.37 -2.56 15.70
N VAL A 809 -15.69 -2.60 15.82
CA VAL A 809 -16.55 -1.42 15.65
C VAL A 809 -16.51 -0.57 16.92
N VAL A 810 -16.27 0.73 16.78
CA VAL A 810 -16.39 1.69 17.88
C VAL A 810 -17.51 2.66 17.57
N THR A 811 -18.50 2.72 18.47
CA THR A 811 -19.55 3.72 18.43
C THR A 811 -19.02 5.04 19.00
N GLN A 812 -18.96 6.08 18.17
CA GLN A 812 -18.70 7.43 18.66
C GLN A 812 -20.01 8.04 19.16
N ALA A 813 -20.09 8.32 20.47
CA ALA A 813 -21.17 9.12 21.02
C ALA A 813 -20.87 10.60 20.73
N THR A 814 -21.68 11.24 19.88
CA THR A 814 -21.67 12.69 19.72
C THR A 814 -22.56 13.32 20.79
N ALA A 815 -21.99 14.16 21.63
CA ALA A 815 -22.73 15.01 22.57
C ALA A 815 -22.67 16.47 22.07
N PRO A 816 -23.79 17.19 21.97
CA PRO A 816 -23.75 18.61 21.64
C PRO A 816 -23.13 19.40 22.80
N VAL A 817 -22.21 20.32 22.48
CA VAL A 817 -21.69 21.33 23.41
C VAL A 817 -22.27 22.68 23.00
N GLY A 818 -22.97 23.35 23.91
CA GLY A 818 -23.61 24.65 23.66
C GLY A 818 -23.49 25.58 24.88
N GLY A 819 -23.72 26.87 24.65
CA GLY A 819 -23.79 27.91 25.70
C GLY A 819 -25.05 28.74 25.54
N GLN A 820 -25.59 29.27 26.65
CA GLN A 820 -26.76 30.15 26.64
C GLN A 820 -26.34 31.60 26.91
N VAL A 821 -26.92 32.53 26.16
CA VAL A 821 -26.88 33.98 26.45
C VAL A 821 -28.20 34.33 27.14
N PRO A 822 -28.20 34.80 28.40
CA PRO A 822 -29.43 35.15 29.09
C PRO A 822 -30.04 36.43 28.49
N ALA A 823 -31.38 36.49 28.47
CA ALA A 823 -32.10 37.70 28.11
C ALA A 823 -31.69 38.85 29.05
N THR A 824 -30.96 39.83 28.50
CA THR A 824 -30.39 40.94 29.26
C THR A 824 -30.90 42.25 28.67
N LEU A 825 -31.54 43.06 29.50
CA LEU A 825 -31.76 44.49 29.26
C LEU A 825 -31.13 45.24 30.43
N ALA A 826 -30.09 46.03 30.16
CA ALA A 826 -29.45 46.86 31.17
C ALA A 826 -29.29 48.29 30.66
N LEU A 827 -29.71 49.25 31.49
CA LEU A 827 -29.56 50.67 31.28
C LEU A 827 -28.78 51.26 32.45
N THR A 828 -27.67 51.92 32.19
CA THR A 828 -26.91 52.65 33.22
C THR A 828 -26.85 54.11 32.86
N MET A 829 -27.31 55.00 33.75
CA MET A 829 -27.24 56.44 33.54
C MET A 829 -25.90 57.00 34.06
N GLY A 830 -25.37 58.01 33.38
CA GLY A 830 -24.22 58.80 33.82
C GLY A 830 -24.58 59.77 34.94
N ALA A 831 -23.62 60.64 35.30
CA ALA A 831 -23.82 61.64 36.35
C ALA A 831 -24.98 62.60 36.02
N PRO A 832 -25.76 63.09 37.01
CA PRO A 832 -26.85 64.02 36.76
C PRO A 832 -26.41 65.27 35.98
N ALA A 833 -27.15 65.63 34.94
CA ALA A 833 -26.88 66.84 34.17
C ALA A 833 -27.22 68.09 35.00
N THR A 834 -26.38 69.12 34.91
CA THR A 834 -26.57 70.38 35.64
C THR A 834 -26.60 71.54 34.65
N PHE A 835 -27.66 72.34 34.69
CA PHE A 835 -27.71 73.59 33.93
C PHE A 835 -26.79 74.64 34.55
N GLY A 836 -26.30 75.58 33.72
CA GLY A 836 -25.70 76.81 34.24
C GLY A 836 -26.72 77.67 35.00
N ALA A 837 -26.24 78.71 35.70
CA ALA A 837 -27.11 79.60 36.48
C ALA A 837 -28.18 80.27 35.60
N PHE A 838 -29.45 80.12 35.99
CA PHE A 838 -30.56 80.83 35.35
C PHE A 838 -30.49 82.33 35.67
N THR A 839 -30.70 83.18 34.66
CA THR A 839 -30.51 84.62 34.74
C THR A 839 -31.87 85.33 34.72
N PRO A 840 -32.29 86.00 35.80
CA PRO A 840 -33.55 86.73 35.82
C PRO A 840 -33.57 87.89 34.81
N GLY A 841 -34.73 88.17 34.23
CA GLY A 841 -34.95 89.34 33.36
C GLY A 841 -34.51 89.20 31.90
N ILE A 842 -33.97 88.04 31.50
CA ILE A 842 -33.47 87.80 30.14
C ILE A 842 -34.07 86.49 29.60
N ALA A 843 -34.65 86.54 28.40
CA ALA A 843 -35.11 85.33 27.72
C ALA A 843 -33.89 84.51 27.24
N LYS A 844 -33.77 83.25 27.67
CA LYS A 844 -32.64 82.38 27.32
C LYS A 844 -32.98 80.90 27.40
N ASP A 845 -32.45 80.14 26.44
CA ASP A 845 -32.44 78.68 26.47
C ASP A 845 -31.17 78.16 27.16
N TYR A 846 -31.36 77.24 28.09
CA TYR A 846 -30.29 76.55 28.81
C TYR A 846 -30.26 75.09 28.37
N THR A 847 -29.05 74.56 28.16
CA THR A 847 -28.84 73.16 27.83
C THR A 847 -27.88 72.49 28.80
N ALA A 848 -28.09 71.20 29.05
CA ALA A 848 -27.20 70.34 29.83
C ALA A 848 -27.25 68.91 29.26
N THR A 849 -26.21 68.11 29.45
CA THR A 849 -26.14 66.73 28.91
C THR A 849 -25.70 65.72 29.96
N THR A 850 -26.11 64.46 29.80
CA THR A 850 -25.55 63.28 30.46
C THR A 850 -25.45 62.12 29.47
N THR A 851 -24.90 60.99 29.89
CA THR A 851 -24.82 59.76 29.09
C THR A 851 -25.73 58.66 29.65
N ALA A 852 -26.11 57.71 28.80
CA ALA A 852 -26.73 56.47 29.18
C ALA A 852 -26.04 55.33 28.41
N ASN A 853 -25.77 54.20 29.07
CA ASN A 853 -25.18 53.03 28.45
C ASN A 853 -26.22 51.90 28.36
N VAL A 854 -26.38 51.34 27.16
CA VAL A 854 -27.40 50.32 26.86
C VAL A 854 -26.76 48.98 26.50
N ILE A 855 -27.23 47.92 27.15
CA ILE A 855 -26.93 46.52 26.81
C ILE A 855 -28.27 45.82 26.58
N SER A 856 -28.43 45.20 25.41
CA SER A 856 -29.59 44.37 25.07
C SER A 856 -29.16 43.11 24.33
N THR A 857 -29.68 41.95 24.72
CA THR A 857 -29.58 40.71 23.92
C THR A 857 -30.84 40.45 23.09
N ALA A 858 -31.85 41.30 23.21
CA ALA A 858 -33.15 41.15 22.58
C ALA A 858 -33.12 41.50 21.08
N GLY A 859 -34.13 41.03 20.34
CA GLY A 859 -34.30 41.34 18.92
C GLY A 859 -34.61 42.82 18.65
N ASP A 860 -35.08 43.54 19.67
CA ASP A 860 -35.27 44.99 19.65
C ASP A 860 -35.03 45.59 21.06
N ALA A 861 -34.83 46.91 21.12
CA ALA A 861 -34.93 47.67 22.36
C ALA A 861 -35.36 49.12 22.09
N ALA A 862 -36.05 49.74 23.04
CA ALA A 862 -36.46 51.13 23.01
C ALA A 862 -36.18 51.81 24.35
N LEU A 863 -35.51 52.96 24.32
CA LEU A 863 -35.25 53.82 25.47
C LEU A 863 -36.24 54.98 25.48
N THR A 864 -36.95 55.13 26.58
CA THR A 864 -37.95 56.19 26.79
C THR A 864 -37.70 56.92 28.11
N VAL A 865 -38.26 58.12 28.25
CA VAL A 865 -38.25 58.90 29.49
C VAL A 865 -39.69 59.24 29.87
N SER A 866 -39.99 59.23 31.17
CA SER A 866 -41.25 59.74 31.72
C SER A 866 -41.48 61.20 31.30
N ASP A 867 -42.73 61.65 31.32
CA ASP A 867 -43.07 63.07 31.07
C ASP A 867 -42.17 64.01 31.90
N PRO A 868 -41.34 64.84 31.24
CA PRO A 868 -40.38 65.68 31.95
C PRO A 868 -41.01 66.71 32.87
N GLY A 869 -42.24 67.16 32.61
CA GLY A 869 -42.90 68.23 33.37
C GLY A 869 -42.03 69.49 33.47
N HIS A 870 -42.01 70.13 34.64
CA HIS A 870 -41.28 71.39 34.88
C HIS A 870 -40.23 71.20 35.97
N LEU A 871 -39.08 71.89 35.86
CA LEU A 871 -38.16 72.00 36.98
C LEU A 871 -38.82 72.80 38.12
N ALA A 872 -38.64 72.35 39.35
CA ALA A 872 -39.25 72.98 40.52
C ALA A 872 -38.21 73.34 41.59
N ASN A 873 -38.44 74.47 42.25
CA ASN A 873 -37.77 74.91 43.46
C ASN A 873 -38.83 74.94 44.58
N GLY A 874 -38.88 73.87 45.37
CA GLY A 874 -39.96 73.62 46.32
C GLY A 874 -41.31 73.43 45.61
N THR A 875 -42.34 74.17 46.02
CA THR A 875 -43.67 74.16 45.38
C THR A 875 -43.76 75.03 44.13
N PHE A 876 -42.69 75.74 43.75
CA PHE A 876 -42.69 76.65 42.62
C PHE A 876 -42.07 75.99 41.39
N ALA A 877 -42.82 75.92 40.29
CA ALA A 877 -42.37 75.36 39.02
C ALA A 877 -42.05 76.47 38.01
N LEU A 878 -41.07 76.22 37.14
CA LEU A 878 -40.77 77.10 36.01
C LEU A 878 -41.93 77.10 35.00
N ALA A 879 -42.12 78.21 34.28
CA ALA A 879 -43.24 78.36 33.35
C ALA A 879 -43.12 77.42 32.13
N ALA A 880 -41.93 77.30 31.54
CA ALA A 880 -41.68 76.38 30.44
C ALA A 880 -41.32 74.97 30.96
N PRO A 881 -41.80 73.91 30.28
CA PRO A 881 -41.44 72.54 30.64
C PRO A 881 -39.97 72.24 30.34
N LEU A 882 -39.43 71.26 31.05
CA LEU A 882 -38.15 70.66 30.74
C LEU A 882 -38.29 69.83 29.44
N THR A 883 -37.31 69.92 28.55
CA THR A 883 -37.26 69.09 27.34
C THR A 883 -36.12 68.07 27.44
N VAL A 884 -36.32 66.86 26.89
CA VAL A 884 -35.36 65.77 26.90
C VAL A 884 -35.25 65.17 25.50
N ALA A 885 -34.03 64.98 25.01
CA ALA A 885 -33.76 64.34 23.71
C ALA A 885 -32.64 63.29 23.83
N PHE A 886 -32.76 62.21 23.07
CA PHE A 886 -31.76 61.14 22.99
C PHE A 886 -31.02 61.18 21.65
N SER A 887 -29.71 60.95 21.66
CA SER A 887 -28.96 60.75 20.41
C SER A 887 -29.38 59.48 19.66
N LYS A 888 -29.92 58.50 20.39
CA LYS A 888 -30.47 57.25 19.88
C LYS A 888 -31.46 56.68 20.89
N ALA A 889 -32.63 56.25 20.43
CA ALA A 889 -33.70 55.75 21.30
C ALA A 889 -34.19 54.33 20.93
N VAL A 890 -33.76 53.77 19.80
CA VAL A 890 -34.27 52.48 19.29
C VAL A 890 -33.11 51.62 18.74
N TRP A 891 -33.17 50.32 18.98
CA TRP A 891 -32.28 49.29 18.46
C TRP A 891 -33.12 48.18 17.82
N THR A 892 -32.69 47.70 16.64
CA THR A 892 -33.36 46.62 15.88
C THR A 892 -32.61 45.29 15.98
N GLY A 893 -31.82 45.12 17.05
CA GLY A 893 -31.05 43.91 17.31
C GLY A 893 -30.16 44.06 18.56
N PRO A 894 -29.43 42.98 18.93
CA PRO A 894 -28.59 42.97 20.13
C PRO A 894 -27.53 44.06 20.09
N VAL A 895 -27.25 44.64 21.26
CA VAL A 895 -26.30 45.72 21.42
C VAL A 895 -25.55 45.57 22.74
N SER A 896 -24.27 45.94 22.75
CA SER A 896 -23.44 45.87 23.95
C SER A 896 -22.68 47.19 24.14
N ASN A 897 -22.89 47.81 25.30
CA ASN A 897 -22.25 49.06 25.71
C ASN A 897 -22.42 50.21 24.72
N ASP A 898 -23.63 50.35 24.15
CA ASP A 898 -23.91 51.46 23.24
C ASP A 898 -24.27 52.71 24.04
N ALA A 899 -23.48 53.76 23.83
CA ALA A 899 -23.58 55.00 24.56
C ALA A 899 -24.58 55.95 23.89
N VAL A 900 -25.57 56.40 24.65
CA VAL A 900 -26.58 57.38 24.26
C VAL A 900 -26.31 58.68 24.99
N THR A 901 -26.24 59.79 24.27
CA THR A 901 -26.23 61.12 24.89
C THR A 901 -27.67 61.56 25.16
N VAL A 902 -27.94 62.00 26.38
CA VAL A 902 -29.23 62.56 26.80
C VAL A 902 -29.06 64.07 26.99
N THR A 903 -29.81 64.85 26.23
CA THR A 903 -29.74 66.32 26.25
C THR A 903 -31.00 66.88 26.90
N PHE A 904 -30.80 67.79 27.86
CA PHE A 904 -31.86 68.53 28.55
C PHE A 904 -31.89 69.97 28.07
N GLY A 905 -33.09 70.51 27.88
CA GLY A 905 -33.31 71.92 27.53
C GLY A 905 -34.32 72.58 28.48
N GLN A 906 -33.99 73.77 28.97
CA GLN A 906 -34.90 74.59 29.78
C GLN A 906 -34.93 76.02 29.23
N HIS A 907 -36.10 76.47 28.79
CA HIS A 907 -36.33 77.88 28.43
C HIS A 907 -36.71 78.69 29.68
N ILE A 908 -36.16 79.90 29.79
CA ILE A 908 -36.62 80.92 30.75
C ILE A 908 -36.99 82.15 29.94
N GLY A 909 -38.23 82.63 30.07
CA GLY A 909 -38.69 83.87 29.45
C GLY A 909 -38.19 85.12 30.19
N ALA A 910 -38.11 86.27 29.51
CA ALA A 910 -37.62 87.52 30.10
C ALA A 910 -38.46 88.01 31.29
N THR A 911 -39.75 87.63 31.35
CA THR A 911 -40.68 87.97 32.42
C THR A 911 -40.98 86.81 33.37
N ASP A 912 -40.32 85.66 33.21
CA ASP A 912 -40.59 84.49 34.04
C ASP A 912 -40.07 84.70 35.47
N PRO A 913 -40.89 84.44 36.50
CA PRO A 913 -40.43 84.54 37.87
C PRO A 913 -39.40 83.46 38.20
N LEU A 914 -38.28 83.84 38.80
CA LEU A 914 -37.26 82.93 39.34
C LEU A 914 -37.11 83.15 40.85
N ARG A 915 -36.97 82.05 41.60
CA ARG A 915 -36.69 82.02 43.04
C ARG A 915 -35.24 81.63 43.25
N THR A 916 -34.58 82.25 44.22
CA THR A 916 -33.26 81.82 44.69
C THR A 916 -33.32 80.37 45.19
N GLY A 917 -32.35 79.54 44.81
CA GLY A 917 -32.25 78.15 45.21
C GLY A 917 -32.10 77.19 44.03
N ALA A 918 -32.12 75.89 44.32
CA ALA A 918 -31.95 74.85 43.32
C ALA A 918 -33.31 74.45 42.71
N TYR A 919 -33.31 74.33 41.38
CA TYR A 919 -34.42 73.78 40.62
C TYR A 919 -34.08 72.34 40.24
N SER A 920 -34.99 71.40 40.49
CA SER A 920 -34.75 69.99 40.18
C SER A 920 -36.01 69.29 39.68
N LYS A 921 -35.79 68.20 38.95
CA LYS A 921 -36.82 67.26 38.52
C LYS A 921 -36.20 65.86 38.44
N THR A 922 -36.87 64.88 39.02
CA THR A 922 -36.53 63.47 38.85
C THR A 922 -37.23 62.93 37.61
N LEU A 923 -36.48 62.23 36.77
CA LEU A 923 -36.95 61.59 35.55
C LEU A 923 -36.73 60.08 35.64
N THR A 924 -37.68 59.31 35.15
CA THR A 924 -37.57 57.85 35.06
C THR A 924 -37.27 57.47 33.61
N TYR A 925 -36.19 56.72 33.40
CA TYR A 925 -35.82 56.17 32.10
C TYR A 925 -36.20 54.70 32.04
N THR A 926 -36.82 54.30 30.94
CA THR A 926 -37.26 52.91 30.73
C THR A 926 -36.63 52.38 29.45
N LEU A 927 -35.86 51.29 29.59
CA LEU A 927 -35.41 50.48 28.47
C LEU A 927 -36.34 49.26 28.36
N SER A 928 -37.01 49.09 27.23
CA SER A 928 -38.00 48.02 27.00
C SER A 928 -37.74 47.28 25.69
N THR A 929 -38.23 46.05 25.58
CA THR A 929 -38.22 45.24 24.35
C THR A 929 -39.63 44.68 24.10
N THR A 930 -39.99 44.50 22.83
CA THR A 930 -41.14 43.69 22.41
C THR A 930 -40.74 42.30 21.93
N THR A 931 -39.44 42.05 21.76
CA THR A 931 -38.87 40.79 21.24
C THR A 931 -37.74 40.27 22.16
N PRO A 932 -38.06 39.83 23.41
CA PRO A 932 -37.08 39.47 24.43
C PRO A 932 -36.23 38.23 24.14
#